data_AF-A0A2G1QQV6-F1
#
_entry.id   AF-A0A2G1QQV6-F1
#
_cell.length_a   1.000
_cell.length_b   1.000
_cell.length_c   1.000
_cell.angle_alpha   90.00
_cell.angle_beta   90.00
_cell.angle_gamma   90.00
#
_symmetry.space_group_name_H-M   'P 1'
#
loop_
_entity.id
_entity.type
_entity.pdbx_description
1 polymer ?
#
loop_
_entity_poly.entity_id
_entity_poly.type
_entity_poly.pdbx_seq_one_letter_code
_entity_poly.pdbx_strand_id
1 'polypeptide(L)'
;MGVDEKSGVRDERSMFAPGLPPVAPPSPDLPAAETARDLVPASKPGLAPRRRSVRIAGTSFPAAVLRALEQERERGVLFLLMPLLSGSGAAAYYALSFEPDLSALLAGLAAMAVLYRLASARDALRLVLAGMALTIGGMTVAKLEVLRGPAEIAGSAVSTRLAGRIVEAEPLASGRVRLVIATTGSARPRLSHLPATVRITAPARVATARAGDRFSGRVRLLPPPGPVRPGGYDYSFESYFDGYGATGFVLGTPRIQTAGEGIGLAERVERLRHALAERIRQRIGGQEGVIAAALVTGFKGEIDPAAAEDLRLSGLAHILSISGLHMALVAGTMAGGLRALFAVFPVFSARHPVRKFSAWAALLAVTAYLLVSGGAIATRRSYVMLAVMLLALSLDRAALTMRNIAIAALLILCWSPHEIAGPGFQMSFAATAALVAAYNTLQQARGGRRHRLSGGMAGRFAGAVSGLLFTSLVAGSATGLYAAYHFQRFAPLGTVANLLAMPVVSLLVMPSALVAHLLIPFGLDGPVFRLMGVGVHAVMSIAHGIATWSGDGETGTVPRSAMILASLGLAAATILTTRLRLLSVPLAVAALVLLRAGDLPDGWISEDGKTIAVRTESGALAFNRKRISGFLKENWGRAAGTQEITRAATVPAKTFLRALARLDDAGAGRFACTRRSCFIRTADTMIVQTDDRAIAERACGRAALVVYRRATDRPACPEASPTRLLTLRDLAIRGAASFRLPSPGATDVILRHAVSKPYRPWHQYRTWSRAARGLKTRSPTKRVKGKPARKTQGQAPVWKRYKLDH
;
A
#
# COMPACT_ATOMS: atom_id res chain seq x y z
N MET A 1 24.18 -77.56 -42.05
CA MET A 1 25.24 -76.53 -42.04
C MET A 1 24.58 -75.27 -41.47
N GLY A 2 24.54 -75.08 -40.14
CA GLY A 2 25.58 -74.43 -39.32
C GLY A 2 25.57 -72.91 -39.61
N VAL A 3 25.29 -71.96 -38.70
CA VAL A 3 25.29 -71.90 -37.23
C VAL A 3 24.33 -70.77 -36.74
N ASP A 4 23.62 -71.05 -35.64
CA ASP A 4 22.73 -70.24 -34.76
C ASP A 4 23.42 -69.04 -34.05
N GLU A 5 22.82 -68.06 -33.34
CA GLU A 5 21.46 -67.66 -32.94
C GLU A 5 21.50 -66.24 -32.30
N LYS A 6 20.36 -65.53 -32.40
CA LYS A 6 19.67 -64.70 -31.38
C LYS A 6 20.22 -63.40 -30.77
N SER A 7 19.43 -62.35 -31.07
CA SER A 7 18.61 -61.55 -30.13
C SER A 7 19.21 -60.36 -29.37
N GLY A 8 18.38 -59.31 -29.20
CA GLY A 8 18.48 -58.40 -28.05
C GLY A 8 18.28 -56.91 -28.36
N VAL A 9 17.03 -56.46 -28.25
CA VAL A 9 16.58 -55.05 -28.33
C VAL A 9 17.33 -54.15 -27.33
N ARG A 10 17.82 -52.98 -27.79
CA ARG A 10 18.50 -51.96 -26.97
C ARG A 10 17.51 -50.96 -26.38
N ASP A 11 17.56 -50.79 -25.06
CA ASP A 11 16.86 -49.75 -24.28
C ASP A 11 17.70 -48.45 -24.29
N GLU A 12 17.12 -47.34 -24.76
CA GLU A 12 17.76 -46.03 -25.01
C GLU A 12 18.16 -45.25 -23.74
N ARG A 13 18.04 -45.86 -22.56
CA ARG A 13 18.30 -45.21 -21.26
C ARG A 13 19.77 -45.15 -20.85
N SER A 14 20.70 -45.68 -21.64
CA SER A 14 22.13 -45.74 -21.29
C SER A 14 22.94 -44.48 -21.59
N MET A 15 22.34 -43.39 -22.10
CA MET A 15 23.09 -42.20 -22.54
C MET A 15 23.28 -41.07 -21.52
N PHE A 16 22.80 -41.17 -20.27
CA PHE A 16 22.81 -40.02 -19.33
C PHE A 16 23.29 -40.30 -17.90
N ALA A 17 24.44 -40.95 -17.71
CA ALA A 17 25.13 -40.95 -16.42
C ALA A 17 26.67 -40.88 -16.58
N PRO A 18 27.35 -39.81 -16.11
CA PRO A 18 28.80 -39.79 -16.01
C PRO A 18 29.28 -40.66 -14.82
N GLY A 19 30.22 -41.55 -15.09
CA GLY A 19 30.70 -42.59 -14.17
C GLY A 19 31.47 -42.08 -12.96
N LEU A 20 31.17 -42.64 -11.80
CA LEU A 20 32.03 -42.67 -10.61
C LEU A 20 32.88 -43.96 -10.65
N PRO A 21 34.15 -43.94 -10.23
CA PRO A 21 34.99 -45.14 -10.20
C PRO A 21 34.52 -46.15 -9.14
N PRO A 22 34.77 -47.46 -9.33
CA PRO A 22 34.29 -48.51 -8.44
C PRO A 22 35.03 -48.50 -7.10
N VAL A 23 34.29 -48.70 -6.01
CA VAL A 23 34.79 -48.90 -4.65
C VAL A 23 35.22 -50.38 -4.49
N ALA A 24 36.42 -50.62 -3.98
CA ALA A 24 36.95 -51.96 -3.73
C ALA A 24 36.20 -52.66 -2.57
N PRO A 25 36.05 -54.01 -2.60
CA PRO A 25 35.43 -54.76 -1.52
C PRO A 25 36.33 -54.82 -0.27
N PRO A 26 35.75 -54.91 0.95
CA PRO A 26 36.52 -55.03 2.19
C PRO A 26 37.19 -56.41 2.32
N SER A 27 38.41 -56.43 2.89
CA SER A 27 39.21 -57.64 3.12
C SER A 27 38.67 -58.52 4.26
N PRO A 28 38.92 -59.85 4.24
CA PRO A 28 38.48 -60.77 5.27
C PRO A 28 39.62 -61.04 6.27
N ASP A 29 39.76 -60.20 7.30
CA ASP A 29 40.59 -60.53 8.46
C ASP A 29 39.88 -60.06 9.74
N LEU A 30 39.22 -60.99 10.42
CA LEU A 30 38.70 -60.84 11.78
C LEU A 30 39.51 -61.77 12.69
N PRO A 31 40.14 -61.29 13.78
CA PRO A 31 40.61 -62.16 14.84
C PRO A 31 39.45 -62.68 15.68
N ALA A 32 39.62 -63.92 16.15
CA ALA A 32 38.65 -64.72 16.89
C ALA A 32 38.24 -64.11 18.24
N ALA A 33 37.03 -64.47 18.66
CA ALA A 33 36.42 -64.11 19.94
C ALA A 33 37.07 -64.86 21.11
N GLU A 34 37.57 -64.12 22.11
CA GLU A 34 37.77 -64.65 23.46
C GLU A 34 37.04 -63.78 24.50
N THR A 35 36.13 -64.47 25.19
CA THR A 35 35.71 -64.35 26.59
C THR A 35 35.14 -63.02 27.10
N ALA A 36 33.82 -63.05 27.29
CA ALA A 36 33.10 -62.21 28.23
C ALA A 36 33.56 -62.49 29.68
N ARG A 37 34.05 -61.45 30.38
CA ARG A 37 33.95 -61.25 31.83
C ARG A 37 34.40 -59.84 32.17
N ASP A 38 33.42 -58.98 32.44
CA ASP A 38 33.41 -57.87 33.43
C ASP A 38 32.35 -56.83 33.05
N LEU A 39 31.10 -57.18 33.35
CA LEU A 39 29.95 -56.29 33.36
C LEU A 39 29.75 -55.75 34.77
N VAL A 40 30.04 -54.47 35.00
CA VAL A 40 29.59 -53.70 36.19
C VAL A 40 29.41 -52.22 35.78
N PRO A 41 28.38 -51.49 36.23
CA PRO A 41 26.94 -51.73 36.07
C PRO A 41 26.22 -50.49 35.48
N ALA A 42 24.92 -50.63 35.21
CA ALA A 42 24.03 -49.51 34.93
C ALA A 42 23.98 -48.53 36.12
N SER A 43 24.59 -47.34 35.98
CA SER A 43 24.38 -46.22 36.90
C SER A 43 23.23 -45.34 36.43
N LYS A 44 22.17 -45.29 37.26
CA LYS A 44 21.08 -44.31 37.19
C LYS A 44 21.69 -42.90 37.08
N PRO A 45 21.17 -41.97 36.24
CA PRO A 45 21.64 -40.60 36.26
C PRO A 45 21.19 -39.94 37.56
N GLY A 46 22.04 -40.00 38.59
CA GLY A 46 21.89 -39.19 39.79
C GLY A 46 21.93 -37.71 39.41
N LEU A 47 20.98 -36.95 39.94
CA LEU A 47 21.02 -35.49 39.98
C LEU A 47 22.27 -35.06 40.78
N ALA A 48 23.41 -34.95 40.11
CA ALA A 48 24.50 -34.13 40.58
C ALA A 48 24.44 -32.79 39.84
N PRO A 49 24.41 -31.63 40.52
CA PRO A 49 24.49 -30.35 39.87
C PRO A 49 25.89 -30.26 39.28
N ARG A 50 26.02 -30.60 38.00
CA ARG A 50 27.22 -30.33 37.21
C ARG A 50 27.35 -28.82 37.19
N ARG A 51 28.08 -28.25 38.16
CA ARG A 51 28.58 -26.88 38.10
C ARG A 51 29.42 -26.82 36.82
N ARG A 52 28.77 -26.44 35.72
CA ARG A 52 29.46 -25.89 34.56
C ARG A 52 30.13 -24.64 35.08
N SER A 53 31.36 -24.77 35.55
CA SER A 53 32.28 -23.65 35.60
C SER A 53 32.45 -23.20 34.16
N VAL A 54 31.60 -22.24 33.78
CA VAL A 54 31.82 -21.43 32.60
C VAL A 54 33.14 -20.71 32.90
N ARG A 55 34.25 -21.28 32.43
CA ARG A 55 35.47 -20.49 32.23
C ARG A 55 35.09 -19.43 31.20
N ILE A 56 34.67 -18.27 31.69
CA ILE A 56 34.57 -17.05 30.90
C ILE A 56 36.02 -16.68 30.61
N ALA A 57 36.62 -17.33 29.63
CA ALA A 57 37.77 -16.75 28.94
C ALA A 57 37.20 -15.48 28.30
N GLY A 58 37.58 -14.32 28.86
CA GLY A 58 37.10 -13.01 28.44
C GLY A 58 37.51 -12.73 27.00
N THR A 59 36.72 -13.21 26.04
CA THR A 59 36.80 -12.69 24.68
C THR A 59 36.34 -11.25 24.77
N SER A 60 37.22 -10.31 24.39
CA SER A 60 36.85 -8.90 24.29
C SER A 60 35.57 -8.77 23.45
N PHE A 61 34.68 -7.86 23.85
CA PHE A 61 33.42 -7.60 23.15
C PHE A 61 33.57 -7.51 21.60
N PRO A 62 34.62 -6.88 21.04
CA PRO A 62 34.86 -6.85 19.59
C PRO A 62 35.08 -8.22 18.96
N ALA A 63 35.82 -9.11 19.63
CA ALA A 63 36.08 -10.47 19.12
C ALA A 63 34.79 -11.32 19.10
N ALA A 64 33.90 -11.13 20.08
CA ALA A 64 32.60 -11.79 20.10
C ALA A 64 31.69 -11.30 18.96
N VAL A 65 31.71 -10.01 18.65
CA VAL A 65 30.96 -9.41 17.53
C VAL A 65 31.47 -9.94 16.18
N LEU A 66 32.79 -9.97 15.97
CA LEU A 66 33.38 -10.48 14.73
C LEU A 66 33.04 -11.96 14.48
N ARG A 67 33.11 -12.80 15.52
CA ARG A 67 32.68 -14.21 15.42
C ARG A 67 31.20 -14.34 15.07
N ALA A 68 30.35 -13.50 15.65
CA ALA A 68 28.93 -13.50 15.34
C ALA A 68 28.68 -13.08 13.88
N LEU A 69 29.39 -12.06 13.37
CA LEU A 69 29.29 -11.63 11.97
C LEU A 69 29.70 -12.75 10.98
N GLU A 70 30.77 -13.48 11.28
CA GLU A 70 31.20 -14.60 10.41
C GLU A 70 30.16 -15.73 10.40
N GLN A 71 29.59 -16.06 11.56
CA GLN A 71 28.50 -17.04 11.64
C GLN A 71 27.25 -16.62 10.86
N GLU A 72 26.90 -15.33 10.85
CA GLU A 72 25.80 -14.82 10.02
C GLU A 72 26.10 -14.95 8.52
N ARG A 73 27.36 -14.68 8.12
CA ARG A 73 27.83 -14.85 6.74
C ARG A 73 27.69 -16.31 6.29
N GLU A 74 28.16 -17.25 7.10
CA GLU A 74 28.03 -18.70 6.84
C GLU A 74 26.57 -19.15 6.73
N ARG A 75 25.67 -18.54 7.51
CA ARG A 75 24.22 -18.83 7.49
C ARG A 75 23.49 -18.16 6.32
N GLY A 76 24.19 -17.44 5.44
CA GLY A 76 23.63 -16.88 4.21
C GLY A 76 22.89 -15.55 4.38
N VAL A 77 23.15 -14.79 5.47
CA VAL A 77 22.52 -13.48 5.71
C VAL A 77 22.76 -12.49 4.57
N LEU A 78 23.89 -12.59 3.86
CA LEU A 78 24.21 -11.73 2.72
C LEU A 78 23.12 -11.75 1.64
N PHE A 79 22.50 -12.91 1.38
CA PHE A 79 21.40 -13.00 0.43
C PHE A 79 20.14 -12.28 0.92
N LEU A 80 19.87 -12.34 2.22
CA LEU A 80 18.71 -11.67 2.83
C LEU A 80 18.88 -10.15 2.87
N LEU A 81 20.11 -9.64 2.84
CA LEU A 81 20.41 -8.21 2.75
C LEU A 81 20.22 -7.62 1.36
N MET A 82 20.26 -8.43 0.29
CA MET A 82 20.09 -7.95 -1.08
C MET A 82 18.80 -7.14 -1.31
N PRO A 83 17.58 -7.65 -0.96
CA PRO A 83 16.35 -6.86 -1.09
C PRO A 83 16.31 -5.64 -0.16
N LEU A 84 16.97 -5.69 1.00
CA LEU A 84 17.01 -4.56 1.92
C LEU A 84 17.86 -3.42 1.35
N LEU A 85 19.02 -3.72 0.74
CA LEU A 85 19.93 -2.75 0.15
C LEU A 85 19.40 -2.19 -1.18
N SER A 86 18.89 -3.05 -2.06
CA SER A 86 18.23 -2.58 -3.29
C SER A 86 16.95 -1.80 -2.98
N GLY A 87 16.15 -2.25 -2.02
CA GLY A 87 14.97 -1.55 -1.54
C GLY A 87 15.30 -0.20 -0.89
N SER A 88 16.37 -0.10 -0.09
CA SER A 88 16.80 1.17 0.49
C SER A 88 17.28 2.15 -0.59
N GLY A 89 17.93 1.65 -1.64
CA GLY A 89 18.26 2.41 -2.85
C GLY A 89 17.03 2.98 -3.54
N ALA A 90 16.03 2.13 -3.83
CA ALA A 90 14.77 2.57 -4.43
C ALA A 90 14.02 3.58 -3.52
N ALA A 91 13.96 3.33 -2.21
CA ALA A 91 13.33 4.23 -1.25
C ALA A 91 14.05 5.59 -1.18
N ALA A 92 15.39 5.58 -1.18
CA ALA A 92 16.20 6.79 -1.22
C ALA A 92 15.95 7.58 -2.51
N TYR A 93 15.89 6.92 -3.67
CA TYR A 93 15.53 7.56 -4.93
C TYR A 93 14.18 8.29 -4.86
N TYR A 94 13.15 7.68 -4.27
CA TYR A 94 11.84 8.32 -4.13
C TYR A 94 11.80 9.41 -3.04
N ALA A 95 12.73 9.39 -2.09
CA ALA A 95 12.88 10.42 -1.07
C ALA A 95 13.66 11.66 -1.54
N LEU A 96 14.46 11.54 -2.61
CA LEU A 96 15.20 12.67 -3.18
C LEU A 96 14.25 13.78 -3.67
N SER A 97 14.63 15.04 -3.40
CA SER A 97 13.94 16.22 -3.88
C SER A 97 14.23 16.54 -5.35
N PHE A 98 15.25 15.92 -5.93
CA PHE A 98 15.63 16.08 -7.33
C PHE A 98 15.58 14.75 -8.06
N GLU A 99 15.61 14.84 -9.38
CA GLU A 99 15.57 13.71 -10.28
C GLU A 99 16.99 13.40 -10.73
N PRO A 100 17.64 12.31 -10.26
CA PRO A 100 19.01 12.01 -10.62
C PRO A 100 19.13 11.59 -12.10
N ASP A 101 20.27 11.91 -12.70
CA ASP A 101 20.58 11.54 -14.07
C ASP A 101 20.88 10.05 -14.18
N LEU A 102 20.36 9.41 -15.25
CA LEU A 102 20.56 7.99 -15.48
C LEU A 102 22.05 7.67 -15.72
N SER A 103 22.76 8.53 -16.45
CA SER A 103 24.19 8.38 -16.73
C SER A 103 25.03 8.39 -15.44
N ALA A 104 24.71 9.28 -14.49
CA ALA A 104 25.40 9.33 -13.20
C ALA A 104 25.20 8.04 -12.38
N LEU A 105 23.98 7.47 -12.40
CA LEU A 105 23.69 6.20 -11.73
C LEU A 105 24.43 5.02 -12.39
N LEU A 106 24.44 4.96 -13.71
CA LEU A 106 25.17 3.92 -14.46
C LEU A 106 26.69 4.04 -14.28
N ALA A 107 27.24 5.25 -14.28
CA ALA A 107 28.65 5.50 -13.99
C ALA A 107 29.01 5.10 -12.56
N GLY A 108 28.14 5.39 -11.59
CA GLY A 108 28.29 4.94 -10.21
C GLY A 108 28.34 3.41 -10.09
N LEU A 109 27.45 2.70 -10.81
CA LEU A 109 27.47 1.23 -10.86
C LEU A 109 28.77 0.69 -11.48
N ALA A 110 29.21 1.26 -12.60
CA ALA A 110 30.46 0.87 -13.25
C ALA A 110 31.67 1.11 -12.34
N ALA A 111 31.73 2.26 -11.65
CA ALA A 111 32.77 2.57 -10.69
C ALA A 111 32.80 1.56 -9.53
N MET A 112 31.64 1.21 -8.97
CA MET A 112 31.56 0.18 -7.92
C MET A 112 32.02 -1.19 -8.42
N ALA A 113 31.69 -1.57 -9.66
CA ALA A 113 32.14 -2.82 -10.26
C ALA A 113 33.67 -2.86 -10.44
N VAL A 114 34.27 -1.76 -10.92
CA VAL A 114 35.73 -1.63 -11.06
C VAL A 114 36.40 -1.71 -9.69
N LEU A 115 35.96 -0.91 -8.71
CA LEU A 115 36.49 -0.92 -7.36
C LEU A 115 36.34 -2.30 -6.69
N TYR A 116 35.23 -3.00 -6.94
CA TYR A 116 35.01 -4.35 -6.42
C TYR A 116 36.05 -5.35 -6.96
N ARG A 117 36.42 -5.23 -8.24
CA ARG A 117 37.46 -6.06 -8.88
C ARG A 117 38.86 -5.72 -8.37
N LEU A 118 39.14 -4.43 -8.15
CA LEU A 118 40.42 -3.96 -7.59
C LEU A 118 40.61 -4.33 -6.12
N ALA A 119 39.52 -4.46 -5.36
CA ALA A 119 39.53 -4.89 -3.96
C ALA A 119 39.69 -6.41 -3.77
N SER A 120 40.27 -7.13 -4.74
CA SER A 120 40.34 -8.61 -4.78
C SER A 120 40.93 -9.25 -3.52
N ALA A 121 41.87 -8.58 -2.86
CA ALA A 121 42.53 -9.04 -1.63
C ALA A 121 41.81 -8.63 -0.31
N ARG A 122 40.71 -7.85 -0.36
CA ARG A 122 40.03 -7.29 0.83
C ARG A 122 38.55 -7.66 0.86
N ASP A 123 38.22 -8.82 1.44
CA ASP A 123 36.84 -9.35 1.56
C ASP A 123 35.83 -8.34 2.12
N ALA A 124 36.16 -7.69 3.23
CA ALA A 124 35.27 -6.72 3.87
C ALA A 124 34.96 -5.54 2.94
N LEU A 125 35.96 -5.03 2.23
CA LEU A 125 35.78 -3.95 1.26
C LEU A 125 34.90 -4.40 0.09
N ARG A 126 35.09 -5.62 -0.42
CA ARG A 126 34.22 -6.19 -1.47
C ARG A 126 32.76 -6.27 -1.05
N LEU A 127 32.48 -6.67 0.19
CA LEU A 127 31.11 -6.71 0.71
C LEU A 127 30.48 -5.32 0.80
N VAL A 128 31.24 -4.33 1.27
CA VAL A 128 30.78 -2.92 1.32
C VAL A 128 30.49 -2.40 -0.09
N LEU A 129 31.40 -2.61 -1.04
CA LEU A 129 31.24 -2.18 -2.42
C LEU A 129 30.06 -2.88 -3.11
N ALA A 130 29.86 -4.18 -2.88
CA ALA A 130 28.68 -4.90 -3.37
C ALA A 130 27.38 -4.33 -2.78
N GLY A 131 27.38 -3.96 -1.48
CA GLY A 131 26.23 -3.34 -0.85
C GLY A 131 25.92 -1.95 -1.41
N MET A 132 26.95 -1.14 -1.68
CA MET A 132 26.81 0.14 -2.37
C MET A 132 26.28 -0.05 -3.79
N ALA A 133 26.82 -1.01 -4.55
CA ALA A 133 26.35 -1.35 -5.89
C ALA A 133 24.87 -1.77 -5.90
N LEU A 134 24.43 -2.59 -4.93
CA LEU A 134 23.01 -2.96 -4.79
C LEU A 134 22.11 -1.76 -4.49
N THR A 135 22.58 -0.83 -3.67
CA THR A 135 21.86 0.41 -3.35
C THR A 135 21.71 1.31 -4.58
N ILE A 136 22.81 1.54 -5.32
CA ILE A 136 22.77 2.31 -6.58
C ILE A 136 21.96 1.56 -7.63
N GLY A 137 22.01 0.23 -7.66
CA GLY A 137 21.20 -0.62 -8.53
C GLY A 137 19.71 -0.43 -8.28
N GLY A 138 19.30 -0.41 -7.01
CA GLY A 138 17.93 -0.08 -6.61
C GLY A 138 17.47 1.31 -7.07
N MET A 139 18.34 2.33 -6.92
CA MET A 139 18.07 3.67 -7.45
C MET A 139 17.92 3.67 -8.97
N THR A 140 18.75 2.89 -9.67
CA THR A 140 18.74 2.78 -11.14
C THR A 140 17.45 2.14 -11.63
N VAL A 141 17.00 1.05 -11.00
CA VAL A 141 15.73 0.39 -11.35
C VAL A 141 14.54 1.35 -11.10
N ALA A 142 14.56 2.11 -10.00
CA ALA A 142 13.56 3.15 -9.74
C ALA A 142 13.56 4.26 -10.80
N LYS A 143 14.74 4.69 -11.27
CA LYS A 143 14.86 5.62 -12.39
C LYS A 143 14.28 5.07 -13.69
N LEU A 144 14.57 3.81 -14.00
CA LEU A 144 14.05 3.14 -15.19
C LEU A 144 12.52 3.01 -15.15
N GLU A 145 11.93 2.77 -13.97
CA GLU A 145 10.48 2.78 -13.78
C GLU A 145 9.89 4.16 -14.11
N VAL A 146 10.48 5.23 -13.58
CA VAL A 146 10.01 6.61 -13.83
C VAL A 146 10.05 6.95 -15.32
N LEU A 147 11.09 6.52 -16.04
CA LEU A 147 11.22 6.72 -17.50
C LEU A 147 10.16 5.96 -18.31
N ARG A 148 9.60 4.87 -17.77
CA ARG A 148 8.48 4.11 -18.36
C ARG A 148 7.11 4.69 -17.99
N GLY A 149 7.06 5.66 -17.08
CA GLY A 149 5.83 6.24 -16.54
C GLY A 149 4.96 6.94 -17.59
N PRO A 150 3.74 7.37 -17.23
CA PRO A 150 2.80 7.96 -18.16
C PRO A 150 3.36 9.24 -18.79
N ALA A 151 3.27 9.32 -20.12
CA ALA A 151 3.86 10.40 -20.90
C ALA A 151 3.27 11.78 -20.56
N GLU A 152 1.99 11.87 -20.17
CA GLU A 152 1.30 13.15 -20.02
C GLU A 152 0.35 13.21 -18.81
N ILE A 153 0.56 14.20 -17.93
CA ILE A 153 -0.35 14.57 -16.83
C ILE A 153 -1.03 15.89 -17.15
N ALA A 154 -2.34 16.01 -16.85
CA ALA A 154 -3.09 17.23 -17.05
C ALA A 154 -2.56 18.39 -16.18
N GLY A 155 -2.01 19.45 -16.79
CA GLY A 155 -1.44 20.60 -16.07
C GLY A 155 -2.44 21.54 -15.38
N SER A 156 -3.73 21.48 -15.73
CA SER A 156 -4.74 22.32 -15.07
C SER A 156 -6.15 21.75 -15.26
N ALA A 157 -7.08 22.21 -14.42
CA ALA A 157 -8.47 21.80 -14.54
C ALA A 157 -9.09 22.33 -15.85
N VAL A 158 -9.62 21.42 -16.67
CA VAL A 158 -10.21 21.75 -17.98
C VAL A 158 -11.54 21.03 -18.16
N SER A 159 -12.50 21.71 -18.81
CA SER A 159 -13.75 21.10 -19.23
C SER A 159 -13.70 20.89 -20.74
N THR A 160 -13.80 19.65 -21.20
CA THR A 160 -13.72 19.27 -22.62
C THR A 160 -14.72 18.16 -22.94
N ARG A 161 -15.00 17.92 -24.22
CA ARG A 161 -15.63 16.67 -24.65
C ARG A 161 -14.55 15.62 -24.85
N LEU A 162 -14.63 14.56 -24.06
CA LEU A 162 -13.71 13.43 -24.12
C LEU A 162 -14.35 12.31 -24.93
N ALA A 163 -13.58 11.72 -25.83
CA ALA A 163 -13.87 10.45 -26.47
C ALA A 163 -12.80 9.43 -26.05
N GLY A 164 -13.22 8.19 -25.85
CA GLY A 164 -12.31 7.12 -25.44
C GLY A 164 -13.01 5.78 -25.31
N ARG A 165 -12.25 4.76 -24.91
CA ARG A 165 -12.75 3.43 -24.61
C ARG A 165 -12.74 3.19 -23.10
N ILE A 166 -13.80 2.60 -22.58
CA ILE A 166 -13.90 2.22 -21.17
C ILE A 166 -13.02 0.99 -20.94
N VAL A 167 -12.02 1.13 -20.08
CA VAL A 167 -11.13 0.04 -19.66
C VAL A 167 -11.71 -0.68 -18.45
N GLU A 168 -12.23 0.08 -17.50
CA GLU A 168 -12.80 -0.43 -16.24
C GLU A 168 -14.03 0.41 -15.86
N ALA A 169 -15.04 -0.24 -15.32
CA ALA A 169 -16.24 0.38 -14.77
C ALA A 169 -16.54 -0.18 -13.38
N GLU A 170 -16.34 0.65 -12.35
CA GLU A 170 -16.56 0.28 -10.95
C GLU A 170 -17.77 1.05 -10.39
N PRO A 171 -18.85 0.38 -9.99
CA PRO A 171 -19.97 1.00 -9.28
C PRO A 171 -19.56 1.51 -7.88
N LEU A 172 -20.21 2.57 -7.39
CA LEU A 172 -19.94 3.21 -6.10
C LEU A 172 -21.17 3.18 -5.19
N ALA A 173 -20.97 3.14 -3.87
CA ALA A 173 -22.02 3.18 -2.85
C ALA A 173 -22.93 4.42 -2.98
N SER A 174 -22.38 5.52 -3.51
CA SER A 174 -23.13 6.74 -3.84
C SER A 174 -24.14 6.59 -5.01
N GLY A 175 -24.25 5.41 -5.61
CA GLY A 175 -24.98 5.14 -6.85
C GLY A 175 -24.29 5.64 -8.12
N ARG A 176 -23.13 6.30 -8.01
CA ARG A 176 -22.32 6.75 -9.14
C ARG A 176 -21.43 5.63 -9.67
N VAL A 177 -20.84 5.81 -10.85
CA VAL A 177 -19.90 4.84 -11.42
C VAL A 177 -18.56 5.52 -11.69
N ARG A 178 -17.47 4.86 -11.32
CA ARG A 178 -16.11 5.27 -11.63
C ARG A 178 -15.66 4.56 -12.89
N LEU A 179 -15.31 5.34 -13.91
CA LEU A 179 -14.85 4.85 -15.20
C LEU A 179 -13.38 5.16 -15.37
N VAL A 180 -12.60 4.16 -15.77
CA VAL A 180 -11.25 4.33 -16.31
C VAL A 180 -11.37 4.32 -17.82
N ILE A 181 -10.92 5.40 -18.47
CA ILE A 181 -11.08 5.62 -19.90
C ILE A 181 -9.72 5.76 -20.54
N ALA A 182 -9.41 4.88 -21.48
CA ALA A 182 -8.32 5.06 -22.44
C ALA A 182 -8.78 6.08 -23.48
N THR A 183 -8.14 7.24 -23.50
CA THR A 183 -8.58 8.39 -24.29
C THR A 183 -8.19 8.22 -25.76
N THR A 184 -9.09 8.61 -26.66
CA THR A 184 -8.83 8.62 -28.11
C THR A 184 -8.83 10.02 -28.69
N GLY A 185 -9.51 10.96 -28.03
CA GLY A 185 -9.52 12.35 -28.47
C GLY A 185 -10.26 13.27 -27.53
N SER A 186 -10.02 14.57 -27.73
CA SER A 186 -10.74 15.62 -27.02
C SER A 186 -11.20 16.71 -28.00
N ALA A 187 -12.36 17.31 -27.72
CA ALA A 187 -12.96 18.31 -28.57
C ALA A 187 -13.58 19.45 -27.75
N ARG A 188 -13.43 20.68 -28.28
CA ARG A 188 -14.01 21.92 -27.70
C ARG A 188 -13.71 22.07 -26.19
N PRO A 189 -12.45 22.28 -25.78
CA PRO A 189 -11.24 22.43 -26.60
C PRO A 189 -10.53 21.10 -26.91
N ARG A 190 -9.78 21.05 -28.02
CA ARG A 190 -8.81 19.97 -28.28
C ARG A 190 -7.60 20.22 -27.39
N LEU A 191 -7.23 19.24 -26.57
CA LEU A 191 -6.07 19.31 -25.69
C LEU A 191 -4.84 18.87 -26.49
N SER A 192 -3.78 19.69 -26.45
CA SER A 192 -2.48 19.35 -27.07
C SER A 192 -1.82 18.19 -26.35
N HIS A 193 -1.94 18.16 -25.02
CA HIS A 193 -1.47 17.09 -24.15
C HIS A 193 -2.69 16.41 -23.53
N LEU A 194 -3.14 15.31 -24.13
CA LEU A 194 -4.28 14.53 -23.67
C LEU A 194 -3.75 13.29 -22.96
N PRO A 195 -3.96 13.16 -21.64
CA PRO A 195 -3.58 11.96 -20.92
C PRO A 195 -4.13 10.69 -21.55
N ALA A 196 -3.27 9.70 -21.79
CA ALA A 196 -3.65 8.43 -22.40
C ALA A 196 -4.76 7.71 -21.61
N THR A 197 -4.71 7.79 -20.27
CA THR A 197 -5.73 7.21 -19.39
C THR A 197 -6.23 8.23 -18.39
N VAL A 198 -7.54 8.31 -18.22
CA VAL A 198 -8.20 9.19 -17.24
C VAL A 198 -9.21 8.45 -16.39
N ARG A 199 -9.29 8.82 -15.11
CA ARG A 199 -10.25 8.26 -14.15
C ARG A 199 -11.36 9.25 -13.86
N ILE A 200 -12.60 8.94 -14.23
CA ILE A 200 -13.72 9.88 -14.08
C ILE A 200 -14.92 9.28 -13.33
N THR A 201 -15.62 10.10 -12.57
CA THR A 201 -16.89 9.71 -11.93
C THR A 201 -18.10 10.14 -12.75
N ALA A 202 -18.88 9.17 -13.19
CA ALA A 202 -20.11 9.29 -13.97
C ALA A 202 -21.38 9.16 -13.10
N PRO A 203 -22.53 9.67 -13.56
CA PRO A 203 -23.82 9.48 -12.87
C PRO A 203 -24.36 8.04 -13.00
N ALA A 204 -25.29 7.66 -12.11
CA ALA A 204 -25.89 6.31 -12.03
C ALA A 204 -26.49 5.78 -13.33
N ARG A 205 -27.00 6.67 -14.20
CA ARG A 205 -27.58 6.29 -15.51
C ARG A 205 -26.59 5.57 -16.44
N VAL A 206 -25.31 5.60 -16.10
CA VAL A 206 -24.20 4.98 -16.82
C VAL A 206 -23.81 3.63 -16.19
N ALA A 207 -24.58 3.12 -15.23
CA ALA A 207 -24.27 1.87 -14.53
C ALA A 207 -24.22 0.64 -15.43
N THR A 208 -24.84 0.67 -16.61
CA THR A 208 -24.77 -0.43 -17.59
C THR A 208 -23.51 -0.41 -18.44
N ALA A 209 -22.62 0.57 -18.26
CA ALA A 209 -21.38 0.67 -19.03
C ALA A 209 -20.44 -0.48 -18.69
N ARG A 210 -19.84 -1.07 -19.72
CA ARG A 210 -18.92 -2.21 -19.59
C ARG A 210 -17.56 -1.88 -20.21
N ALA A 211 -16.54 -2.63 -19.79
CA ALA A 211 -15.25 -2.59 -20.46
C ALA A 211 -15.38 -2.89 -21.95
N GLY A 212 -14.58 -2.19 -22.76
CA GLY A 212 -14.64 -2.21 -24.21
C GLY A 212 -15.58 -1.17 -24.82
N ASP A 213 -16.58 -0.67 -24.09
CA ASP A 213 -17.56 0.28 -24.64
C ASP A 213 -16.92 1.63 -25.01
N ARG A 214 -17.47 2.30 -26.03
CA ARG A 214 -16.99 3.63 -26.45
C ARG A 214 -17.71 4.70 -25.64
N PHE A 215 -16.93 5.52 -24.94
CA PHE A 215 -17.41 6.67 -24.19
C PHE A 215 -17.26 7.96 -24.99
N SER A 216 -18.31 8.78 -25.02
CA SER A 216 -18.25 10.16 -25.48
C SER A 216 -19.08 11.08 -24.58
N GLY A 217 -18.43 12.07 -23.95
CA GLY A 217 -19.14 12.93 -23.00
C GLY A 217 -18.39 14.20 -22.67
N ARG A 218 -19.10 15.21 -22.18
CA ARG A 218 -18.45 16.38 -21.58
C ARG A 218 -17.95 15.99 -20.20
N VAL A 219 -16.69 16.27 -19.91
CA VAL A 219 -16.04 15.95 -18.63
C VAL A 219 -15.32 17.18 -18.11
N ARG A 220 -15.16 17.25 -16.78
CA ARG A 220 -14.21 18.15 -16.13
C ARG A 220 -13.04 17.33 -15.63
N LEU A 221 -11.89 17.49 -16.28
CA LEU A 221 -10.62 16.87 -15.88
C LEU A 221 -9.88 17.80 -14.93
N LEU A 222 -9.21 17.21 -13.96
CA LEU A 222 -8.34 17.84 -12.97
C LEU A 222 -7.01 17.07 -12.93
N PRO A 223 -5.88 17.76 -12.68
CA PRO A 223 -4.66 17.07 -12.28
C PRO A 223 -4.93 16.14 -11.09
N PRO A 224 -4.23 15.00 -10.99
CA PRO A 224 -4.21 14.22 -9.75
C PRO A 224 -3.76 15.12 -8.58
N PRO A 225 -4.51 15.18 -7.47
CA PRO A 225 -4.16 16.06 -6.35
C PRO A 225 -2.82 15.64 -5.71
N GLY A 226 -2.06 16.58 -5.15
CA GLY A 226 -0.89 16.23 -4.34
C GLY A 226 -1.24 15.92 -2.88
N PRO A 227 -0.23 15.84 -2.00
CA PRO A 227 -0.47 15.63 -0.57
C PRO A 227 -1.21 16.82 0.05
N VAL A 228 -2.20 16.52 0.90
CA VAL A 228 -2.99 17.55 1.62
C VAL A 228 -2.31 18.12 2.85
N ARG A 229 -1.14 17.58 3.21
CA ARG A 229 -0.25 18.11 4.25
C ARG A 229 1.18 17.63 4.00
N PRO A 230 2.20 18.34 4.53
CA PRO A 230 3.58 17.87 4.48
C PRO A 230 3.75 16.48 5.09
N GLY A 231 4.44 15.60 4.36
CA GLY A 231 4.64 14.20 4.75
C GLY A 231 3.37 13.33 4.75
N GLY A 232 2.23 13.85 4.26
CA GLY A 232 1.02 13.07 4.05
C GLY A 232 1.09 12.20 2.78
N TYR A 233 0.04 11.41 2.58
CA TYR A 233 -0.13 10.56 1.40
C TYR A 233 -0.16 11.38 0.10
N ASP A 234 0.62 10.98 -0.89
CA ASP A 234 0.72 11.65 -2.20
C ASP A 234 -0.12 10.94 -3.27
N TYR A 235 -1.32 11.47 -3.53
CA TYR A 235 -2.21 10.93 -4.56
C TYR A 235 -1.68 11.10 -5.98
N SER A 236 -0.80 12.08 -6.21
CA SER A 236 -0.21 12.32 -7.54
C SER A 236 0.89 11.32 -7.85
N PHE A 237 1.65 10.90 -6.83
CA PHE A 237 2.58 9.78 -6.92
C PHE A 237 1.87 8.48 -7.27
N GLU A 238 0.84 8.08 -6.52
CA GLU A 238 0.07 6.85 -6.79
C GLU A 238 -0.56 6.88 -8.19
N SER A 239 -1.22 8.00 -8.55
CA SER A 239 -1.85 8.14 -9.87
C SER A 239 -0.83 8.07 -11.02
N TYR A 240 0.41 8.52 -10.80
CA TYR A 240 1.47 8.43 -11.81
C TYR A 240 1.85 6.98 -12.10
N PHE A 241 2.11 6.17 -11.06
CA PHE A 241 2.49 4.77 -11.24
C PHE A 241 1.30 3.86 -11.63
N ASP A 242 0.07 4.27 -11.31
CA ASP A 242 -1.15 3.64 -11.85
C ASP A 242 -1.40 3.99 -13.33
N GLY A 243 -0.66 4.96 -13.89
CA GLY A 243 -0.81 5.41 -15.28
C GLY A 243 -1.98 6.36 -15.54
N TYR A 244 -2.54 6.98 -14.49
CA TYR A 244 -3.62 7.96 -14.59
C TYR A 244 -3.09 9.39 -14.71
N GLY A 245 -3.18 9.99 -15.91
CA GLY A 245 -2.73 11.37 -16.11
C GLY A 245 -3.78 12.44 -15.77
N ALA A 246 -5.04 12.07 -15.50
CA ALA A 246 -6.04 12.97 -14.95
C ALA A 246 -7.15 12.26 -14.18
N THR A 247 -7.75 12.99 -13.24
CA THR A 247 -8.99 12.58 -12.56
C THR A 247 -10.13 13.54 -12.91
N GLY A 248 -11.39 13.14 -12.77
CA GLY A 248 -12.48 14.05 -13.13
C GLY A 248 -13.88 13.55 -12.89
N PHE A 249 -14.84 14.27 -13.45
CA PHE A 249 -16.25 13.88 -13.40
C PHE A 249 -16.99 14.28 -14.67
N VAL A 250 -18.02 13.52 -15.01
CA VAL A 250 -18.86 13.76 -16.19
C VAL A 250 -19.78 14.96 -15.93
N LEU A 251 -19.90 15.83 -16.95
CA LEU A 251 -20.79 16.98 -17.01
C LEU A 251 -21.96 16.66 -17.96
N GLY A 252 -23.15 16.41 -17.39
CA GLY A 252 -24.34 16.08 -18.17
C GLY A 252 -24.44 14.59 -18.51
N THR A 253 -25.13 14.27 -19.60
CA THR A 253 -25.38 12.89 -20.06
C THR A 253 -24.34 12.45 -21.08
N PRO A 254 -23.48 11.48 -20.77
CA PRO A 254 -22.57 10.91 -21.75
C PRO A 254 -23.32 10.00 -22.72
N ARG A 255 -22.74 9.78 -23.90
CA ARG A 255 -23.14 8.76 -24.87
C ARG A 255 -22.21 7.58 -24.72
N ILE A 256 -22.78 6.39 -24.61
CA ILE A 256 -22.05 5.13 -24.52
C ILE A 256 -22.54 4.25 -25.64
N GLN A 257 -21.61 3.76 -26.45
CA GLN A 257 -21.89 2.83 -27.52
C GLN A 257 -21.27 1.50 -27.13
N THR A 258 -22.10 0.46 -27.09
CA THR A 258 -21.68 -0.89 -26.75
C THR A 258 -20.63 -1.36 -27.74
N ALA A 259 -19.56 -1.98 -27.24
CA ALA A 259 -18.55 -2.56 -28.13
C ALA A 259 -19.15 -3.75 -28.90
N GLY A 260 -18.90 -3.81 -30.21
CA GLY A 260 -19.21 -4.97 -31.05
C GLY A 260 -18.23 -6.14 -30.86
N GLU A 261 -18.23 -7.08 -31.79
CA GLU A 261 -17.25 -8.17 -31.85
C GLU A 261 -15.83 -7.61 -32.06
N GLY A 262 -14.82 -8.17 -31.38
CA GLY A 262 -13.42 -7.69 -31.45
C GLY A 262 -12.86 -7.01 -30.20
N ILE A 263 -13.49 -7.17 -29.03
CA ILE A 263 -12.89 -6.73 -27.75
C ILE A 263 -11.66 -7.57 -27.36
N GLY A 264 -10.65 -6.89 -26.81
CA GLY A 264 -9.38 -7.51 -26.41
C GLY A 264 -9.52 -8.45 -25.21
N LEU A 265 -8.52 -9.32 -24.97
CA LEU A 265 -8.53 -10.27 -23.85
C LEU A 265 -8.73 -9.57 -22.49
N ALA A 266 -8.07 -8.44 -22.26
CA ALA A 266 -8.21 -7.67 -21.02
C ALA A 266 -9.67 -7.18 -20.79
N GLU A 267 -10.32 -6.69 -21.84
CA GLU A 267 -11.73 -6.25 -21.77
C GLU A 267 -12.68 -7.43 -21.54
N ARG A 268 -12.38 -8.62 -22.10
CA ARG A 268 -13.14 -9.85 -21.84
C ARG A 268 -13.02 -10.30 -20.39
N VAL A 269 -11.81 -10.29 -19.84
CA VAL A 269 -11.56 -10.60 -18.43
C VAL A 269 -12.31 -9.62 -17.52
N GLU A 270 -12.30 -8.34 -17.85
CA GLU A 270 -13.02 -7.32 -17.09
C GLU A 270 -14.55 -7.49 -17.17
N ARG A 271 -15.10 -7.85 -18.34
CA ARG A 271 -16.52 -8.20 -18.48
C ARG A 271 -16.89 -9.44 -17.67
N LEU A 272 -16.03 -10.47 -17.67
CA LEU A 272 -16.21 -11.66 -16.84
C LEU A 272 -16.21 -11.29 -15.35
N ARG A 273 -15.26 -10.46 -14.92
CA ARG A 273 -15.17 -9.96 -13.55
C ARG A 273 -16.45 -9.23 -13.12
N HIS A 274 -16.97 -8.36 -13.96
CA HIS A 274 -18.24 -7.67 -13.69
C HIS A 274 -19.44 -8.62 -13.66
N ALA A 275 -19.48 -9.63 -14.53
CA ALA A 275 -20.53 -10.64 -14.52
C ALA A 275 -20.51 -11.50 -13.24
N LEU A 276 -19.31 -11.88 -12.77
CA LEU A 276 -19.13 -12.59 -11.50
C LEU A 276 -19.58 -11.77 -10.30
N ALA A 277 -19.18 -10.49 -10.25
CA ALA A 277 -19.59 -9.58 -9.17
C ALA A 277 -21.11 -9.45 -9.09
N GLU A 278 -21.77 -9.29 -10.24
CA GLU A 278 -23.22 -9.19 -10.32
C GLU A 278 -23.91 -10.50 -9.90
N ARG A 279 -23.40 -11.65 -10.35
CA ARG A 279 -23.94 -12.96 -9.95
C ARG A 279 -23.84 -13.19 -8.44
N ILE A 280 -22.70 -12.86 -7.82
CA ILE A 280 -22.50 -12.99 -6.36
C ILE A 280 -23.50 -12.10 -5.61
N ARG A 281 -23.64 -10.83 -6.02
CA ARG A 281 -24.61 -9.90 -5.42
C ARG A 281 -26.04 -10.41 -5.52
N GLN A 282 -26.44 -10.95 -6.67
CA GLN A 282 -27.78 -11.49 -6.88
C GLN A 282 -28.06 -12.74 -6.05
N ARG A 283 -27.04 -13.59 -5.81
CA ARG A 283 -27.20 -14.83 -5.04
C ARG A 283 -27.19 -14.62 -3.52
N ILE A 284 -26.46 -13.62 -3.03
CA ILE A 284 -26.33 -13.35 -1.59
C ILE A 284 -27.28 -12.23 -1.12
N GLY A 285 -27.39 -11.14 -1.90
CA GLY A 285 -28.12 -9.94 -1.51
C GLY A 285 -27.41 -9.09 -0.46
N GLY A 286 -27.94 -7.89 -0.19
CA GLY A 286 -27.49 -7.02 0.90
C GLY A 286 -26.05 -6.50 0.79
N GLN A 287 -25.53 -6.00 1.91
CA GLN A 287 -24.12 -5.57 2.02
C GLN A 287 -23.17 -6.76 2.03
N GLU A 288 -23.64 -7.92 2.50
CA GLU A 288 -22.91 -9.18 2.49
C GLU A 288 -22.54 -9.59 1.06
N GLY A 289 -23.48 -9.47 0.11
CA GLY A 289 -23.23 -9.72 -1.31
C GLY A 289 -22.24 -8.73 -1.93
N VAL A 290 -22.28 -7.46 -1.51
CA VAL A 290 -21.31 -6.44 -1.94
C VAL A 290 -19.90 -6.76 -1.43
N ILE A 291 -19.76 -7.11 -0.14
CA ILE A 291 -18.47 -7.47 0.45
C ILE A 291 -17.95 -8.80 -0.13
N ALA A 292 -18.82 -9.79 -0.33
CA ALA A 292 -18.47 -11.05 -0.99
C ALA A 292 -17.97 -10.83 -2.43
N ALA A 293 -18.67 -9.99 -3.19
CA ALA A 293 -18.24 -9.62 -4.54
C ALA A 293 -16.89 -8.86 -4.50
N ALA A 294 -16.69 -7.96 -3.53
CA ALA A 294 -15.43 -7.25 -3.34
C ALA A 294 -14.26 -8.19 -3.02
N LEU A 295 -14.50 -9.23 -2.20
CA LEU A 295 -13.50 -10.23 -1.84
C LEU A 295 -13.03 -11.04 -3.05
N VAL A 296 -13.92 -11.35 -3.99
CA VAL A 296 -13.62 -12.17 -5.17
C VAL A 296 -13.10 -11.32 -6.34
N THR A 297 -13.76 -10.20 -6.61
CA THR A 297 -13.55 -9.41 -7.84
C THR A 297 -12.73 -8.14 -7.60
N GLY A 298 -12.53 -7.73 -6.35
CA GLY A 298 -11.80 -6.52 -6.00
C GLY A 298 -12.62 -5.22 -6.13
N PHE A 299 -13.90 -5.27 -6.50
CA PHE A 299 -14.76 -4.08 -6.53
C PHE A 299 -15.15 -3.63 -5.13
N LYS A 300 -14.55 -2.53 -4.67
CA LYS A 300 -14.76 -2.01 -3.31
C LYS A 300 -15.66 -0.79 -3.28
N GLY A 301 -15.91 -0.19 -4.45
CA GLY A 301 -16.64 1.07 -4.57
C GLY A 301 -18.02 1.06 -3.93
N GLU A 302 -18.71 -0.08 -3.94
CA GLU A 302 -20.07 -0.25 -3.42
C GLU A 302 -20.18 -0.48 -1.91
N ILE A 303 -19.06 -0.73 -1.22
CA ILE A 303 -19.07 -1.00 0.22
C ILE A 303 -19.55 0.25 0.98
N ASP A 304 -20.51 0.06 1.88
CA ASP A 304 -21.00 1.13 2.74
C ASP A 304 -19.85 1.75 3.57
N PRO A 305 -19.67 3.08 3.54
CA PRO A 305 -18.70 3.77 4.39
C PRO A 305 -18.77 3.39 5.88
N ALA A 306 -19.96 3.12 6.43
CA ALA A 306 -20.10 2.71 7.84
C ALA A 306 -19.50 1.32 8.07
N ALA A 307 -19.86 0.34 7.23
CA ALA A 307 -19.28 -1.01 7.27
C ALA A 307 -17.75 -1.00 7.08
N ALA A 308 -17.25 -0.16 6.18
CA ALA A 308 -15.81 0.00 5.97
C ALA A 308 -15.10 0.61 7.18
N GLU A 309 -15.79 1.45 7.95
CA GLU A 309 -15.26 2.06 9.17
C GLU A 309 -15.26 1.09 10.35
N ASP A 310 -16.30 0.27 10.51
CA ASP A 310 -16.34 -0.80 11.52
C ASP A 310 -15.18 -1.80 11.33
N LEU A 311 -14.91 -2.17 10.08
CA LEU A 311 -13.75 -3.00 9.74
C LEU A 311 -12.42 -2.29 10.03
N ARG A 312 -12.33 -0.96 9.90
CA ARG A 312 -11.13 -0.20 10.26
C ARG A 312 -10.92 -0.15 11.77
N LEU A 313 -11.97 0.16 12.53
CA LEU A 313 -11.93 0.23 13.99
C LEU A 313 -11.59 -1.12 14.62
N SER A 314 -12.18 -2.20 14.11
CA SER A 314 -11.89 -3.57 14.56
C SER A 314 -10.54 -4.12 14.08
N GLY A 315 -9.79 -3.40 13.24
CA GLY A 315 -8.52 -3.89 12.67
C GLY A 315 -8.67 -4.92 11.54
N LEU A 316 -9.89 -5.17 11.09
CA LEU A 316 -10.25 -6.11 10.02
C LEU A 316 -10.27 -5.49 8.62
N ALA A 317 -9.89 -4.21 8.45
CA ALA A 317 -9.89 -3.53 7.16
C ALA A 317 -9.03 -4.20 6.08
N HIS A 318 -8.05 -5.03 6.48
CA HIS A 318 -7.26 -5.82 5.56
C HIS A 318 -8.10 -6.89 4.82
N ILE A 319 -9.26 -7.30 5.35
CA ILE A 319 -10.22 -8.19 4.68
C ILE A 319 -10.80 -7.52 3.43
N LEU A 320 -11.03 -6.20 3.44
CA LEU A 320 -11.52 -5.47 2.27
C LEU A 320 -10.51 -5.41 1.12
N SER A 321 -9.26 -5.78 1.37
CA SER A 321 -8.27 -5.96 0.32
C SER A 321 -8.01 -7.43 0.11
N ILE A 322 -7.89 -7.84 -1.15
CA ILE A 322 -7.43 -9.18 -1.46
C ILE A 322 -6.02 -9.31 -0.90
N SER A 323 -5.91 -10.11 0.16
CA SER A 323 -4.72 -10.24 0.98
C SER A 323 -3.93 -11.49 0.59
N GLY A 324 -2.69 -11.57 1.07
CA GLY A 324 -1.89 -12.79 0.93
C GLY A 324 -2.57 -14.02 1.50
N LEU A 325 -3.37 -13.85 2.57
CA LEU A 325 -4.12 -14.95 3.14
C LEU A 325 -5.22 -15.43 2.20
N HIS A 326 -5.98 -14.55 1.55
CA HIS A 326 -7.02 -14.99 0.59
C HIS A 326 -6.41 -15.82 -0.54
N MET A 327 -5.27 -15.38 -1.09
CA MET A 327 -4.56 -16.15 -2.10
C MET A 327 -4.01 -17.48 -1.55
N ALA A 328 -3.48 -17.48 -0.32
CA ALA A 328 -2.96 -18.68 0.32
C ALA A 328 -4.08 -19.70 0.62
N LEU A 329 -5.26 -19.21 1.00
CA LEU A 329 -6.45 -20.04 1.20
C LEU A 329 -6.94 -20.64 -0.11
N VAL A 330 -7.01 -19.87 -1.21
CA VAL A 330 -7.36 -20.41 -2.53
C VAL A 330 -6.36 -21.49 -2.96
N ALA A 331 -5.05 -21.22 -2.86
CA ALA A 331 -4.01 -22.20 -3.16
C ALA A 331 -4.12 -23.44 -2.26
N GLY A 332 -4.32 -23.24 -0.96
CA GLY A 332 -4.41 -24.30 0.05
C GLY A 332 -5.65 -25.18 -0.12
N THR A 333 -6.82 -24.59 -0.37
CA THR A 333 -8.06 -25.31 -0.65
C THR A 333 -7.97 -26.08 -1.96
N MET A 334 -7.41 -25.49 -3.02
CA MET A 334 -7.20 -26.19 -4.30
C MET A 334 -6.21 -27.36 -4.15
N ALA A 335 -5.02 -27.11 -3.58
CA ALA A 335 -4.02 -28.16 -3.38
C ALA A 335 -4.53 -29.24 -2.43
N GLY A 336 -5.17 -28.87 -1.32
CA GLY A 336 -5.72 -29.78 -0.32
C GLY A 336 -6.86 -30.63 -0.88
N GLY A 337 -7.80 -30.00 -1.58
CA GLY A 337 -8.92 -30.68 -2.24
C GLY A 337 -8.45 -31.67 -3.30
N LEU A 338 -7.49 -31.28 -4.14
CA LEU A 338 -6.93 -32.19 -5.14
C LEU A 338 -6.16 -33.36 -4.51
N ARG A 339 -5.43 -33.11 -3.42
CA ARG A 339 -4.77 -34.20 -2.65
C ARG A 339 -5.79 -35.15 -2.03
N ALA A 340 -6.88 -34.62 -1.47
CA ALA A 340 -7.95 -35.43 -0.90
C ALA A 340 -8.62 -36.28 -1.99
N LEU A 341 -8.87 -35.70 -3.17
CA LEU A 341 -9.41 -36.42 -4.32
C LEU A 341 -8.48 -37.55 -4.76
N PHE A 342 -7.18 -37.29 -4.91
CA PHE A 342 -6.22 -38.35 -5.27
C PHE A 342 -6.04 -39.40 -4.17
N ALA A 343 -6.25 -39.05 -2.90
CA ALA A 343 -6.19 -40.01 -1.79
C ALA A 343 -7.30 -41.09 -1.90
N VAL A 344 -8.41 -40.80 -2.60
CA VAL A 344 -9.44 -41.81 -2.93
C VAL A 344 -8.94 -42.83 -3.96
N PHE A 345 -7.91 -42.49 -4.75
CA PHE A 345 -7.32 -43.35 -5.78
C PHE A 345 -5.86 -43.76 -5.39
N PRO A 346 -5.69 -44.75 -4.49
CA PRO A 346 -4.39 -45.06 -3.89
C PRO A 346 -3.33 -45.51 -4.92
N VAL A 347 -3.73 -46.24 -5.96
CA VAL A 347 -2.81 -46.73 -7.00
C VAL A 347 -2.18 -45.58 -7.79
N PHE A 348 -2.96 -44.55 -8.14
CA PHE A 348 -2.46 -43.36 -8.83
C PHE A 348 -1.57 -42.53 -7.91
N SER A 349 -1.99 -42.33 -6.66
CA SER A 349 -1.25 -41.57 -5.65
C SER A 349 0.13 -42.16 -5.33
N ALA A 350 0.27 -43.49 -5.38
CA ALA A 350 1.56 -44.16 -5.14
C ALA A 350 2.53 -44.04 -6.33
N ARG A 351 2.02 -43.91 -7.56
CA ARG A 351 2.85 -43.91 -8.78
C ARG A 351 3.22 -42.52 -9.28
N HIS A 352 2.53 -41.47 -8.83
CA HIS A 352 2.71 -40.13 -9.39
C HIS A 352 2.96 -39.07 -8.31
N PRO A 353 3.70 -37.99 -8.62
CA PRO A 353 4.04 -36.96 -7.65
C PRO A 353 2.84 -36.03 -7.38
N VAL A 354 1.85 -36.53 -6.64
CA VAL A 354 0.62 -35.80 -6.25
C VAL A 354 0.93 -34.41 -5.71
N ARG A 355 1.99 -34.26 -4.92
CA ARG A 355 2.45 -32.98 -4.39
C ARG A 355 2.73 -31.95 -5.48
N LYS A 356 3.32 -32.35 -6.60
CA LYS A 356 3.67 -31.47 -7.74
C LYS A 356 2.42 -31.10 -8.52
N PHE A 357 1.52 -32.06 -8.80
CA PHE A 357 0.25 -31.76 -9.46
C PHE A 357 -0.61 -30.80 -8.66
N SER A 358 -0.71 -30.99 -7.35
CA SER A 358 -1.44 -30.08 -6.46
C SER A 358 -0.80 -28.70 -6.38
N ALA A 359 0.53 -28.59 -6.45
CA ALA A 359 1.22 -27.31 -6.49
C ALA A 359 0.93 -26.55 -7.80
N TRP A 360 0.97 -27.24 -8.95
CA TRP A 360 0.64 -26.65 -10.26
C TRP A 360 -0.85 -26.27 -10.36
N ALA A 361 -1.75 -27.10 -9.86
CA ALA A 361 -3.18 -26.79 -9.80
C ALA A 361 -3.45 -25.57 -8.91
N ALA A 362 -2.79 -25.48 -7.75
CA ALA A 362 -2.87 -24.30 -6.89
C ALA A 362 -2.30 -23.06 -7.56
N LEU A 363 -1.18 -23.17 -8.28
CA LEU A 363 -0.59 -22.07 -9.04
C LEU A 363 -1.53 -21.57 -10.14
N LEU A 364 -2.17 -22.48 -10.87
CA LEU A 364 -3.20 -22.16 -11.87
C LEU A 364 -4.39 -21.45 -11.20
N ALA A 365 -4.87 -21.95 -10.07
CA ALA A 365 -6.00 -21.36 -9.34
C ALA A 365 -5.70 -19.94 -8.86
N VAL A 366 -4.53 -19.68 -8.27
CA VAL A 366 -4.17 -18.31 -7.84
C VAL A 366 -3.87 -17.39 -9.03
N THR A 367 -3.39 -17.92 -10.15
CA THR A 367 -3.24 -17.16 -11.40
C THR A 367 -4.60 -16.74 -11.94
N ALA A 368 -5.56 -17.67 -12.01
CA ALA A 368 -6.93 -17.36 -12.41
C ALA A 368 -7.57 -16.34 -11.45
N TYR A 369 -7.35 -16.49 -10.14
CA TYR A 369 -7.86 -15.55 -9.16
C TYR A 369 -7.23 -14.16 -9.30
N LEU A 370 -5.92 -14.04 -9.56
CA LEU A 370 -5.27 -12.77 -9.85
C LEU A 370 -5.95 -12.04 -11.01
N LEU A 371 -6.24 -12.75 -12.11
CA LEU A 371 -6.92 -12.19 -13.29
C LEU A 371 -8.35 -11.76 -12.97
N VAL A 372 -9.13 -12.61 -12.30
CA VAL A 372 -10.52 -12.32 -11.91
C VAL A 372 -10.62 -11.18 -10.91
N SER A 373 -9.62 -10.99 -10.06
CA SER A 373 -9.61 -9.91 -9.07
C SER A 373 -9.24 -8.51 -9.62
N GLY A 374 -8.97 -8.40 -10.93
CA GLY A 374 -8.50 -7.16 -11.56
C GLY A 374 -7.04 -6.82 -11.29
N GLY A 375 -6.26 -7.75 -10.73
CA GLY A 375 -4.82 -7.60 -10.53
C GLY A 375 -4.40 -6.34 -9.75
N ALA A 376 -5.09 -5.99 -8.66
CA ALA A 376 -4.66 -4.89 -7.79
C ALA A 376 -3.23 -5.10 -7.27
N ILE A 377 -2.51 -4.01 -6.95
CA ILE A 377 -1.09 -4.06 -6.53
C ILE A 377 -0.86 -5.04 -5.36
N ALA A 378 -1.73 -4.98 -4.34
CA ALA A 378 -1.66 -5.90 -3.19
C ALA A 378 -1.83 -7.38 -3.59
N THR A 379 -2.71 -7.65 -4.57
CA THR A 379 -2.93 -8.99 -5.12
C THR A 379 -1.71 -9.48 -5.89
N ARG A 380 -1.10 -8.63 -6.74
CA ARG A 380 0.10 -8.99 -7.51
C ARG A 380 1.25 -9.42 -6.61
N ARG A 381 1.52 -8.67 -5.53
CA ARG A 381 2.55 -9.03 -4.56
C ARG A 381 2.30 -10.39 -3.92
N SER A 382 1.06 -10.58 -3.43
CA SER A 382 0.63 -11.83 -2.80
C SER A 382 0.78 -13.02 -3.75
N TYR A 383 0.41 -12.82 -5.01
CA TYR A 383 0.62 -13.80 -6.07
C TYR A 383 2.10 -14.11 -6.28
N VAL A 384 2.97 -13.11 -6.42
CA VAL A 384 4.42 -13.34 -6.60
C VAL A 384 4.99 -14.13 -5.43
N MET A 385 4.64 -13.78 -4.19
CA MET A 385 5.08 -14.51 -3.00
C MET A 385 4.64 -15.98 -3.04
N LEU A 386 3.37 -16.25 -3.33
CA LEU A 386 2.85 -17.62 -3.40
C LEU A 386 3.38 -18.40 -4.60
N ALA A 387 3.56 -17.75 -5.75
CA ALA A 387 4.13 -18.37 -6.93
C ALA A 387 5.56 -18.85 -6.64
N VAL A 388 6.39 -18.02 -5.99
CA VAL A 388 7.73 -18.43 -5.54
C VAL A 388 7.66 -19.61 -4.57
N MET A 389 6.73 -19.60 -3.62
CA MET A 389 6.54 -20.71 -2.67
C MET A 389 6.07 -22.01 -3.34
N LEU A 390 5.13 -21.95 -4.28
CA LEU A 390 4.58 -23.10 -5.01
C LEU A 390 5.58 -23.65 -6.04
N LEU A 391 6.39 -22.79 -6.66
CA LEU A 391 7.50 -23.21 -7.52
C LEU A 391 8.59 -23.89 -6.69
N ALA A 392 8.95 -23.33 -5.53
CA ALA A 392 9.86 -23.99 -4.60
C ALA A 392 9.33 -25.36 -4.18
N LEU A 393 8.03 -25.47 -3.89
CA LEU A 393 7.37 -26.73 -3.56
C LEU A 393 7.45 -27.75 -4.72
N SER A 394 7.30 -27.30 -5.96
CA SER A 394 7.36 -28.12 -7.17
C SER A 394 8.77 -28.62 -7.46
N LEU A 395 9.79 -27.85 -7.05
CA LEU A 395 11.20 -28.19 -7.12
C LEU A 395 11.71 -28.94 -5.87
N ASP A 396 10.80 -29.44 -5.04
CA ASP A 396 11.10 -30.17 -3.79
C ASP A 396 11.96 -29.38 -2.79
N ARG A 397 11.88 -28.05 -2.83
CA ARG A 397 12.49 -27.13 -1.87
C ARG A 397 11.48 -26.72 -0.78
N ALA A 398 11.99 -26.23 0.35
CA ALA A 398 11.14 -25.71 1.42
C ALA A 398 10.41 -24.44 0.96
N ALA A 399 9.08 -24.44 1.06
CA ALA A 399 8.24 -23.33 0.60
C ALA A 399 8.30 -22.11 1.55
N LEU A 400 8.26 -22.32 2.86
CA LEU A 400 8.24 -21.24 3.86
C LEU A 400 9.64 -20.98 4.39
N THR A 401 10.40 -20.09 3.71
CA THR A 401 11.76 -19.70 4.11
C THR A 401 11.99 -18.21 3.93
N MET A 402 12.92 -17.65 4.71
CA MET A 402 13.37 -16.25 4.53
C MET A 402 13.96 -16.02 3.14
N ARG A 403 14.59 -17.03 2.56
CA ARG A 403 15.14 -16.98 1.21
C ARG A 403 14.06 -16.74 0.16
N ASN A 404 12.92 -17.44 0.25
CA ASN A 404 11.80 -17.25 -0.68
C ASN A 404 11.16 -15.87 -0.53
N ILE A 405 11.09 -15.34 0.70
CA ILE A 405 10.64 -13.95 0.95
C ILE A 405 11.61 -12.97 0.27
N ALA A 406 12.92 -13.17 0.41
CA ALA A 406 13.92 -12.32 -0.23
C ALA A 406 13.85 -12.36 -1.77
N ILE A 407 13.64 -13.54 -2.36
CA ILE A 407 13.42 -13.69 -3.81
C ILE A 407 12.18 -12.93 -4.25
N ALA A 408 11.04 -13.09 -3.56
CA ALA A 408 9.81 -12.38 -3.88
C ALA A 408 9.99 -10.85 -3.78
N ALA A 409 10.69 -10.37 -2.74
CA ALA A 409 11.01 -8.95 -2.59
C ALA A 409 11.84 -8.42 -3.77
N LEU A 410 12.89 -9.14 -4.18
CA LEU A 410 13.71 -8.77 -5.33
C LEU A 410 12.89 -8.72 -6.63
N LEU A 411 12.05 -9.72 -6.90
CA LEU A 411 11.20 -9.74 -8.09
C LEU A 411 10.24 -8.54 -8.13
N ILE A 412 9.62 -8.20 -7.00
CA ILE A 412 8.72 -7.04 -6.90
C ILE A 412 9.51 -5.73 -7.07
N LEU A 413 10.66 -5.58 -6.41
CA LEU A 413 11.49 -4.38 -6.53
C LEU A 413 12.07 -4.18 -7.94
N CYS A 414 12.31 -5.26 -8.68
CA CYS A 414 12.72 -5.20 -10.08
C CYS A 414 11.58 -4.75 -11.01
N TRP A 415 10.33 -5.10 -10.70
CA TRP A 415 9.16 -4.82 -11.54
C TRP A 415 8.54 -3.46 -11.22
N SER A 416 8.33 -3.17 -9.94
CA SER A 416 7.61 -2.01 -9.41
C SER A 416 8.30 -1.43 -8.17
N PRO A 417 9.51 -0.84 -8.30
CA PRO A 417 10.27 -0.33 -7.17
C PRO A 417 9.54 0.75 -6.36
N HIS A 418 8.62 1.53 -6.94
CA HIS A 418 7.81 2.51 -6.21
C HIS A 418 7.01 1.92 -5.04
N GLU A 419 6.71 0.61 -5.09
CA GLU A 419 5.95 -0.07 -4.03
C GLU A 419 6.63 -0.02 -2.67
N ILE A 420 7.96 0.11 -2.60
CA ILE A 420 8.72 0.22 -1.35
C ILE A 420 8.29 1.40 -0.49
N ALA A 421 7.81 2.48 -1.11
CA ALA A 421 7.31 3.68 -0.44
C ALA A 421 5.87 3.51 0.08
N GLY A 422 5.14 2.51 -0.44
CA GLY A 422 3.74 2.28 -0.12
C GLY A 422 3.53 1.43 1.14
N PRO A 423 2.43 1.65 1.89
CA PRO A 423 2.09 0.85 3.08
C PRO A 423 1.94 -0.63 2.76
N GLY A 424 1.46 -0.96 1.57
CA GLY A 424 1.15 -2.33 1.19
C GLY A 424 2.37 -3.24 1.14
N PHE A 425 3.48 -2.80 0.54
CA PHE A 425 4.71 -3.60 0.49
C PHE A 425 5.27 -3.78 1.91
N GLN A 426 5.39 -2.65 2.62
CA GLN A 426 5.95 -2.60 3.97
C GLN A 426 5.21 -3.53 4.94
N MET A 427 3.88 -3.46 4.99
CA MET A 427 3.08 -4.31 5.87
C MET A 427 3.14 -5.80 5.48
N SER A 428 3.06 -6.14 4.19
CA SER A 428 3.09 -7.56 3.76
C SER A 428 4.42 -8.22 4.10
N PHE A 429 5.54 -7.59 3.73
CA PHE A 429 6.87 -8.15 3.99
C PHE A 429 7.22 -8.16 5.49
N ALA A 430 6.84 -7.11 6.24
CA ALA A 430 7.00 -7.08 7.69
C ALA A 430 6.25 -8.22 8.38
N ALA A 431 4.98 -8.44 8.05
CA ALA A 431 4.17 -9.51 8.62
C ALA A 431 4.76 -10.89 8.31
N THR A 432 5.07 -11.17 7.03
CA THR A 432 5.57 -12.49 6.63
C THR A 432 6.96 -12.77 7.19
N ALA A 433 7.87 -11.79 7.18
CA ALA A 433 9.20 -11.95 7.80
C ALA A 433 9.09 -12.17 9.31
N ALA A 434 8.29 -11.37 10.02
CA ALA A 434 8.07 -11.54 11.45
C ALA A 434 7.51 -12.93 11.79
N LEU A 435 6.51 -13.41 11.05
CA LEU A 435 5.94 -14.74 11.24
C LEU A 435 6.96 -15.85 10.99
N VAL A 436 7.67 -15.83 9.86
CA VAL A 436 8.68 -16.87 9.55
C VAL A 436 9.79 -16.88 10.61
N ALA A 437 10.27 -15.71 11.05
CA ALA A 437 11.29 -15.62 12.10
C ALA A 437 10.79 -16.14 13.45
N ALA A 438 9.56 -15.75 13.84
CA ALA A 438 8.94 -16.15 15.10
C ALA A 438 8.72 -17.66 15.16
N TYR A 439 8.16 -18.26 14.11
CA TYR A 439 7.96 -19.70 14.03
C TYR A 439 9.28 -20.48 14.02
N ASN A 440 10.30 -20.01 13.28
CA ASN A 440 11.62 -20.64 13.32
C ASN A 440 12.23 -20.62 14.73
N THR A 441 12.12 -19.49 15.44
CA THR A 441 12.62 -19.35 16.81
C THR A 441 11.88 -20.29 17.77
N LEU A 442 10.55 -20.37 17.67
CA LEU A 442 9.72 -21.23 18.51
C LEU A 442 10.03 -22.72 18.29
N GLN A 443 10.27 -23.12 17.04
CA GLN A 443 10.61 -24.50 16.70
C GLN A 443 11.99 -24.90 17.25
N GLN A 444 12.97 -24.00 17.22
CA GLN A 444 14.29 -24.22 17.82
C GLN A 444 14.21 -24.31 19.35
N ALA A 445 13.47 -23.41 20.01
CA ALA A 445 13.31 -23.39 21.46
C ALA A 445 12.63 -24.66 22.00
N ARG A 446 11.73 -25.26 21.22
CA ARG A 446 11.06 -26.53 21.56
C ARG A 446 11.97 -27.76 21.41
N GLY A 447 13.21 -27.60 20.95
CA GLY A 447 14.25 -28.64 20.99
C GLY A 447 13.88 -29.94 20.27
N GLY A 448 13.07 -29.88 19.22
CA GLY A 448 12.60 -31.09 18.51
C GLY A 448 11.67 -31.99 19.33
N ARG A 449 11.33 -31.65 20.57
CA ARG A 449 10.24 -32.29 21.31
C ARG A 449 8.94 -31.87 20.63
N ARG A 450 8.54 -32.65 19.62
CA ARG A 450 7.15 -32.67 19.16
C ARG A 450 6.32 -32.85 20.42
N HIS A 451 5.60 -31.82 20.81
CA HIS A 451 4.47 -32.00 21.70
C HIS A 451 3.57 -32.97 20.94
N ARG A 452 3.66 -34.28 21.24
CA ARG A 452 2.49 -35.13 21.15
C ARG A 452 1.55 -34.38 22.08
N LEU A 453 0.64 -33.59 21.51
CA LEU A 453 -0.51 -33.09 22.26
C LEU A 453 -1.25 -34.37 22.65
N SER A 454 -0.80 -34.92 23.78
CA SER A 454 -1.40 -36.00 24.54
C SER A 454 -2.61 -35.48 25.31
N GLY A 455 -3.08 -34.26 24.99
CA GLY A 455 -4.40 -33.80 25.38
C GLY A 455 -5.39 -34.22 24.30
N GLY A 456 -6.56 -34.68 24.70
CA GLY A 456 -7.68 -34.97 23.80
C GLY A 456 -8.11 -33.74 22.98
N MET A 457 -9.32 -33.74 22.45
CA MET A 457 -9.84 -32.68 21.58
C MET A 457 -9.63 -31.26 22.13
N ALA A 458 -9.75 -31.07 23.45
CA ALA A 458 -9.50 -29.81 24.16
C ALA A 458 -8.05 -29.29 24.04
N GLY A 459 -7.04 -30.17 24.13
CA GLY A 459 -5.64 -29.78 24.00
C GLY A 459 -5.27 -29.34 22.58
N ARG A 460 -5.88 -29.96 21.57
CA ARG A 460 -5.74 -29.55 20.16
C ARG A 460 -6.41 -28.20 19.91
N PHE A 461 -7.61 -27.98 20.45
CA PHE A 461 -8.31 -26.70 20.36
C PHE A 461 -7.51 -25.57 21.02
N ALA A 462 -7.04 -25.77 22.25
CA ALA A 462 -6.18 -24.80 22.95
C ALA A 462 -4.88 -24.51 22.16
N GLY A 463 -4.27 -25.53 21.55
CA GLY A 463 -3.12 -25.37 20.66
C GLY A 463 -3.42 -24.52 19.41
N ALA A 464 -4.59 -24.71 18.80
CA ALA A 464 -5.01 -23.94 17.63
C ALA A 464 -5.30 -22.47 17.99
N VAL A 465 -6.03 -22.23 19.08
CA VAL A 465 -6.34 -20.89 19.58
C VAL A 465 -5.07 -20.13 19.95
N SER A 466 -4.15 -20.76 20.68
CA SER A 466 -2.86 -20.14 21.04
C SER A 466 -1.99 -19.85 19.80
N GLY A 467 -2.01 -20.72 18.79
CA GLY A 467 -1.34 -20.46 17.50
C GLY A 467 -1.92 -19.27 16.74
N LEU A 468 -3.25 -19.13 16.69
CA LEU A 468 -3.95 -18.01 16.08
C LEU A 468 -3.65 -16.68 16.80
N LEU A 469 -3.70 -16.69 18.13
CA LEU A 469 -3.35 -15.55 18.97
C LEU A 469 -1.89 -15.12 18.73
N PHE A 470 -0.96 -16.07 18.74
CA PHE A 470 0.45 -15.80 18.51
C PHE A 470 0.69 -15.21 17.11
N THR A 471 0.09 -15.79 16.07
CA THR A 471 0.17 -15.29 14.69
C THR A 471 -0.35 -13.86 14.59
N SER A 472 -1.53 -13.61 15.18
CA SER A 472 -2.19 -12.30 15.14
C SER A 472 -1.38 -11.25 15.88
N LEU A 473 -0.79 -11.59 17.03
CA LEU A 473 0.07 -10.68 17.79
C LEU A 473 1.37 -10.36 17.05
N VAL A 474 2.05 -11.36 16.49
CA VAL A 474 3.31 -11.17 15.74
C VAL A 474 3.06 -10.36 14.47
N ALA A 475 2.06 -10.71 13.68
CA ALA A 475 1.72 -9.97 12.46
C ALA A 475 1.19 -8.56 12.78
N GLY A 476 0.34 -8.43 13.81
CA GLY A 476 -0.25 -7.17 14.24
C GLY A 476 0.79 -6.20 14.78
N SER A 477 1.74 -6.66 15.61
CA SER A 477 2.84 -5.81 16.08
C SER A 477 3.79 -5.37 14.96
N ALA A 478 4.11 -6.28 14.03
CA ALA A 478 4.96 -5.96 12.88
C ALA A 478 4.31 -4.95 11.92
N THR A 479 2.99 -5.06 11.69
CA THR A 479 2.25 -4.18 10.76
C THR A 479 1.73 -2.90 11.40
N GLY A 480 1.48 -2.92 12.72
CA GLY A 480 0.88 -1.82 13.47
C GLY A 480 1.70 -0.53 13.40
N LEU A 481 3.03 -0.62 13.36
CA LEU A 481 3.92 0.52 13.12
C LEU A 481 3.62 1.22 11.79
N TYR A 482 3.54 0.44 10.71
CA TYR A 482 3.27 0.95 9.37
C TYR A 482 1.85 1.48 9.24
N ALA A 483 0.89 0.84 9.92
CA ALA A 483 -0.49 1.34 10.01
C ALA A 483 -0.55 2.72 10.71
N ALA A 484 0.14 2.86 11.85
CA ALA A 484 0.22 4.13 12.59
C ALA A 484 0.87 5.24 11.74
N TYR A 485 1.92 4.94 10.98
CA TYR A 485 2.57 5.96 10.16
C TYR A 485 1.76 6.40 8.94
N HIS A 486 1.24 5.45 8.16
CA HIS A 486 0.54 5.77 6.91
C HIS A 486 -0.90 6.22 7.15
N PHE A 487 -1.60 5.58 8.08
CA PHE A 487 -3.03 5.80 8.31
C PHE A 487 -3.33 6.60 9.58
N GLN A 488 -2.32 6.89 10.41
CA GLN A 488 -2.46 7.58 11.71
C GLN A 488 -3.49 6.90 12.61
N ARG A 489 -3.55 5.57 12.51
CA ARG A 489 -4.51 4.74 13.23
C ARG A 489 -3.89 3.40 13.62
N PHE A 490 -4.29 2.92 14.78
CA PHE A 490 -3.97 1.62 15.33
C PHE A 490 -5.26 1.00 15.88
N ALA A 491 -5.48 -0.29 15.65
CA ALA A 491 -6.66 -1.02 16.14
C ALA A 491 -6.25 -1.86 17.36
N PRO A 492 -6.50 -1.41 18.60
CA PRO A 492 -6.01 -2.09 19.80
C PRO A 492 -6.61 -3.49 19.97
N LEU A 493 -7.89 -3.64 19.61
CA LEU A 493 -8.64 -4.89 19.69
C LEU A 493 -8.49 -5.75 18.42
N GLY A 494 -7.60 -5.38 17.49
CA GLY A 494 -7.42 -6.10 16.22
C GLY A 494 -7.01 -7.56 16.39
N THR A 495 -6.24 -7.90 17.42
CA THR A 495 -5.86 -9.30 17.72
C THR A 495 -7.08 -10.14 18.11
N VAL A 496 -8.00 -9.57 18.89
CA VAL A 496 -9.25 -10.25 19.31
C VAL A 496 -10.17 -10.39 18.10
N ALA A 497 -10.30 -9.33 17.29
CA ALA A 497 -11.08 -9.37 16.07
C ALA A 497 -10.58 -10.45 15.11
N ASN A 498 -9.26 -10.56 14.93
CA ASN A 498 -8.67 -11.59 14.10
C ASN A 498 -8.92 -13.01 14.67
N LEU A 499 -8.83 -13.20 15.99
CA LEU A 499 -9.10 -14.50 16.60
C LEU A 499 -10.53 -14.98 16.29
N LEU A 500 -11.51 -14.08 16.30
CA LEU A 500 -12.92 -14.40 16.07
C LEU A 500 -13.27 -14.49 14.58
N ALA A 501 -12.82 -13.53 13.77
CA ALA A 501 -13.21 -13.41 12.36
C ALA A 501 -12.39 -14.31 11.42
N MET A 502 -11.08 -14.49 11.66
CA MET A 502 -10.22 -15.21 10.71
C MET A 502 -10.58 -16.70 10.53
N PRO A 503 -11.04 -17.44 11.55
CA PRO A 503 -11.56 -18.80 11.35
C PRO A 503 -12.76 -18.81 10.40
N VAL A 504 -13.68 -17.85 10.53
CA VAL A 504 -14.85 -17.72 9.65
C VAL A 504 -14.41 -17.43 8.21
N VAL A 505 -13.49 -16.49 8.02
CA VAL A 505 -12.95 -16.19 6.68
C VAL A 505 -12.26 -17.40 6.06
N SER A 506 -11.44 -18.09 6.86
CA SER A 506 -10.55 -19.16 6.38
C SER A 506 -11.26 -20.48 6.13
N LEU A 507 -12.26 -20.83 6.94
CA LEU A 507 -12.96 -22.11 6.86
C LEU A 507 -14.28 -22.00 6.09
N LEU A 508 -14.94 -20.84 6.13
CA LEU A 508 -16.27 -20.67 5.54
C LEU A 508 -16.22 -19.79 4.30
N VAL A 509 -15.79 -18.54 4.41
CA VAL A 509 -15.94 -17.55 3.32
C VAL A 509 -15.09 -17.90 2.09
N MET A 510 -13.77 -18.05 2.24
CA MET A 510 -12.87 -18.27 1.11
C MET A 510 -13.04 -19.65 0.45
N PRO A 511 -13.18 -20.76 1.19
CA PRO A 511 -13.46 -22.06 0.57
C PRO A 511 -14.81 -22.08 -0.16
N SER A 512 -15.86 -21.50 0.44
CA SER A 512 -17.18 -21.39 -0.22
C SER A 512 -17.09 -20.56 -1.50
N ALA A 513 -16.31 -19.47 -1.50
CA ALA A 513 -16.07 -18.70 -2.71
C ALA A 513 -15.46 -19.57 -3.81
N LEU A 514 -14.39 -20.31 -3.54
CA LEU A 514 -13.75 -21.18 -4.54
C LEU A 514 -14.71 -22.28 -5.05
N VAL A 515 -15.38 -22.98 -4.13
CA VAL A 515 -16.32 -24.06 -4.48
C VAL A 515 -17.49 -23.53 -5.30
N ALA A 516 -18.08 -22.40 -4.91
CA ALA A 516 -19.17 -21.78 -5.65
C ALA A 516 -18.76 -21.44 -7.09
N HIS A 517 -17.54 -20.94 -7.31
CA HIS A 517 -17.02 -20.64 -8.64
C HIS A 517 -16.85 -21.89 -9.50
N LEU A 518 -16.34 -22.98 -8.91
CA LEU A 518 -16.22 -24.27 -9.61
C LEU A 518 -17.60 -24.87 -9.95
N LEU A 519 -18.64 -24.52 -9.20
CA LEU A 519 -20.01 -24.99 -9.41
C LEU A 519 -20.83 -24.12 -10.39
N ILE A 520 -20.32 -22.96 -10.83
CA ILE A 520 -21.01 -22.08 -11.79
C ILE A 520 -21.44 -22.81 -13.07
N PRO A 521 -20.58 -23.62 -13.74
CA PRO A 521 -20.96 -24.32 -14.98
C PRO A 521 -22.14 -25.28 -14.81
N PHE A 522 -22.34 -25.80 -13.59
CA PHE A 522 -23.42 -26.74 -13.25
C PHE A 522 -24.69 -26.03 -12.74
N GLY A 523 -24.64 -24.70 -12.54
CA GLY A 523 -25.76 -23.94 -11.97
C GLY A 523 -26.00 -24.19 -10.47
N LEU A 524 -25.08 -24.85 -9.77
CA LEU A 524 -25.21 -25.24 -8.35
C LEU A 524 -24.52 -24.23 -7.40
N ASP A 525 -24.15 -23.06 -7.90
CA ASP A 525 -23.42 -22.02 -7.15
C ASP A 525 -24.28 -21.33 -6.07
N GLY A 526 -25.60 -21.31 -6.24
CA GLY A 526 -26.53 -20.56 -5.37
C GLY A 526 -26.44 -20.92 -3.88
N PRO A 527 -26.63 -22.19 -3.48
CA PRO A 527 -26.55 -22.59 -2.07
C PRO A 527 -25.19 -22.27 -1.43
N VAL A 528 -24.09 -22.46 -2.18
CA VAL A 528 -22.74 -22.23 -1.68
C VAL A 528 -22.44 -20.74 -1.54
N PHE A 529 -22.93 -19.89 -2.45
CA PHE A 529 -22.86 -18.43 -2.27
C PHE A 529 -23.66 -17.96 -1.06
N ARG A 530 -24.85 -18.53 -0.80
CA ARG A 530 -25.60 -18.20 0.43
C ARG A 530 -24.82 -18.57 1.69
N LEU A 531 -24.14 -19.73 1.69
CA LEU A 531 -23.25 -20.12 2.78
C LEU A 531 -22.09 -19.13 2.97
N MET A 532 -21.48 -18.66 1.87
CA MET A 532 -20.48 -17.59 1.91
C MET A 532 -21.08 -16.31 2.52
N GLY A 533 -22.31 -15.95 2.16
CA GLY A 533 -23.05 -14.82 2.72
C GLY A 533 -23.20 -14.87 4.23
N VAL A 534 -23.56 -16.04 4.79
CA VAL A 534 -23.61 -16.27 6.25
C VAL A 534 -22.25 -16.00 6.90
N GLY A 535 -21.16 -16.46 6.28
CA GLY A 535 -19.81 -16.18 6.78
C GLY A 535 -19.43 -14.70 6.74
N VAL A 536 -19.78 -14.00 5.67
CA VAL A 536 -19.55 -12.55 5.56
C VAL A 536 -20.38 -11.79 6.59
N HIS A 537 -21.63 -12.18 6.79
CA HIS A 537 -22.49 -11.60 7.83
C HIS A 537 -21.86 -11.77 9.22
N ALA A 538 -21.41 -12.98 9.56
CA ALA A 538 -20.75 -13.23 10.85
C ALA A 538 -19.50 -12.36 11.05
N VAL A 539 -18.67 -12.20 10.02
CA VAL A 539 -17.49 -11.31 10.08
C VAL A 539 -17.91 -9.86 10.31
N MET A 540 -18.95 -9.37 9.63
CA MET A 540 -19.44 -8.01 9.80
C MET A 540 -20.04 -7.76 11.18
N SER A 541 -20.78 -8.73 11.74
CA SER A 541 -21.31 -8.64 13.10
C SER A 541 -20.20 -8.61 14.15
N ILE A 542 -19.14 -9.41 13.97
CA ILE A 542 -17.94 -9.36 14.83
C ILE A 542 -17.25 -7.99 14.71
N ALA A 543 -17.08 -7.49 13.48
CA ALA A 543 -16.44 -6.20 13.23
C ALA A 543 -17.20 -5.07 13.90
N HIS A 544 -18.53 -5.04 13.74
CA HIS A 544 -19.40 -4.04 14.35
C HIS A 544 -19.34 -4.11 15.89
N GLY A 545 -19.50 -5.30 16.47
CA GLY A 545 -19.43 -5.47 17.93
C GLY A 545 -18.10 -4.98 18.51
N ILE A 546 -16.98 -5.32 17.88
CA ILE A 546 -15.65 -4.85 18.33
C ILE A 546 -15.46 -3.36 18.08
N ALA A 547 -15.99 -2.81 16.99
CA ALA A 547 -15.89 -1.39 16.69
C ALA A 547 -16.57 -0.54 17.77
N THR A 548 -17.69 -0.98 18.34
CA THR A 548 -18.36 -0.27 19.45
C THR A 548 -17.54 -0.23 20.74
N TRP A 549 -16.65 -1.21 20.93
CA TRP A 549 -15.78 -1.29 22.12
C TRP A 549 -14.39 -0.72 21.87
N SER A 550 -13.99 -0.64 20.60
CA SER A 550 -12.72 -0.05 20.22
C SER A 550 -12.84 1.47 20.31
N GLY A 551 -11.95 2.10 21.08
CA GLY A 551 -11.75 3.54 20.95
C GLY A 551 -11.27 3.91 19.54
N ASP A 552 -11.22 5.21 19.25
CA ASP A 552 -10.96 5.76 17.91
C ASP A 552 -9.62 5.31 17.28
N GLY A 553 -8.66 4.93 18.13
CA GLY A 553 -7.39 4.33 17.72
C GLY A 553 -6.46 5.30 17.01
N GLU A 554 -6.67 6.61 17.14
CA GLU A 554 -5.85 7.64 16.49
C GLU A 554 -4.46 7.74 17.13
N THR A 555 -3.41 7.71 16.32
CA THR A 555 -2.01 7.70 16.80
C THR A 555 -1.29 9.04 16.61
N GLY A 556 -1.92 10.01 15.94
CA GLY A 556 -1.25 11.22 15.49
C GLY A 556 -0.20 10.96 14.40
N THR A 557 0.59 11.98 14.07
CA THR A 557 1.68 11.84 13.10
C THR A 557 2.88 11.11 13.66
N VAL A 558 3.30 10.03 13.00
CA VAL A 558 4.54 9.32 13.31
C VAL A 558 5.72 9.93 12.53
N PRO A 559 6.83 10.32 13.19
CA PRO A 559 8.03 10.79 12.51
C PRO A 559 8.64 9.73 11.58
N ARG A 560 9.17 10.16 10.42
CA ARG A 560 9.82 9.25 9.46
C ARG A 560 11.03 8.53 10.06
N SER A 561 11.78 9.21 10.93
CA SER A 561 12.93 8.64 11.63
C SER A 561 12.54 7.48 12.53
N ALA A 562 11.43 7.62 13.28
CA ALA A 562 10.89 6.54 14.11
C ALA A 562 10.50 5.32 13.26
N MET A 563 9.85 5.55 12.11
CA MET A 563 9.52 4.48 11.15
C MET A 563 10.77 3.74 10.65
N ILE A 564 11.80 4.49 10.22
CA ILE A 564 13.04 3.89 9.70
C ILE A 564 13.74 3.06 10.78
N LEU A 565 13.90 3.60 11.99
CA LEU A 565 14.55 2.88 13.09
C LEU A 565 13.79 1.62 13.48
N ALA A 566 12.46 1.68 13.56
CA ALA A 566 11.66 0.50 13.87
C ALA A 566 11.67 -0.53 12.72
N SER A 567 11.75 -0.09 11.47
CA SER A 567 11.94 -0.98 10.31
C SER A 567 13.31 -1.68 10.35
N LEU A 568 14.38 -0.96 10.68
CA LEU A 568 15.71 -1.53 10.89
C LEU A 568 15.75 -2.49 12.08
N GLY A 569 15.07 -2.14 13.18
CA GLY A 569 14.91 -3.02 14.33
C GLY A 569 14.19 -4.32 13.98
N LEU A 570 13.10 -4.24 13.21
CA LEU A 570 12.39 -5.41 12.72
C LEU A 570 13.23 -6.25 11.75
N ALA A 571 13.98 -5.62 10.85
CA ALA A 571 14.91 -6.31 9.94
C ALA A 571 16.00 -7.05 10.73
N ALA A 572 16.62 -6.39 11.71
CA ALA A 572 17.59 -7.01 12.62
C ALA A 572 16.96 -8.19 13.39
N ALA A 573 15.72 -8.02 13.88
CA ALA A 573 14.99 -9.06 14.60
C ALA A 573 14.58 -10.25 13.72
N THR A 574 14.55 -10.13 12.40
CA THR A 574 14.03 -11.18 11.50
C THR A 574 15.12 -11.83 10.66
N ILE A 575 16.16 -11.07 10.29
CA ILE A 575 17.26 -11.51 9.42
C ILE A 575 18.41 -12.10 10.25
N LEU A 576 18.78 -11.48 11.37
CA LEU A 576 19.91 -11.91 12.18
C LEU A 576 19.54 -13.13 13.03
N THR A 577 20.44 -14.10 13.08
CA THR A 577 20.24 -15.40 13.73
C THR A 577 21.08 -15.61 14.99
N THR A 578 22.08 -14.76 15.21
CA THR A 578 23.01 -14.77 16.35
C THR A 578 22.56 -13.77 17.43
N ARG A 579 23.39 -13.57 18.47
CA ARG A 579 23.15 -12.55 19.51
C ARG A 579 23.09 -11.13 18.95
N LEU A 580 23.58 -10.88 17.73
CA LEU A 580 23.43 -9.60 17.03
C LEU A 580 21.97 -9.21 16.82
N ARG A 581 21.05 -10.18 16.83
CA ARG A 581 19.60 -9.93 16.82
C ARG A 581 19.16 -8.99 17.95
N LEU A 582 19.87 -8.96 19.08
CA LEU A 582 19.59 -8.05 20.21
C LEU A 582 19.75 -6.57 19.83
N LEU A 583 20.41 -6.23 18.72
CA LEU A 583 20.44 -4.88 18.16
C LEU A 583 19.02 -4.35 17.84
N SER A 584 18.04 -5.23 17.66
CA SER A 584 16.65 -4.83 17.49
C SER A 584 16.09 -4.06 18.70
N VAL A 585 16.57 -4.35 19.91
CA VAL A 585 16.08 -3.73 21.16
C VAL A 585 16.43 -2.25 21.23
N PRO A 586 17.71 -1.81 21.15
CA PRO A 586 18.03 -0.39 21.18
C PRO A 586 17.42 0.37 20.00
N LEU A 587 17.31 -0.25 18.82
CA LEU A 587 16.63 0.35 17.66
C LEU A 587 15.13 0.56 17.92
N ALA A 588 14.44 -0.42 18.50
CA ALA A 588 13.03 -0.31 18.87
C ALA A 588 12.80 0.72 19.99
N VAL A 589 13.69 0.77 20.99
CA VAL A 589 13.64 1.78 22.06
C VAL A 589 13.84 3.18 21.49
N ALA A 590 14.84 3.38 20.63
CA ALA A 590 15.08 4.67 19.98
C ALA A 590 13.88 5.11 19.12
N ALA A 591 13.25 4.19 18.39
CA ALA A 591 12.02 4.47 17.65
C ALA A 591 10.87 4.88 18.58
N LEU A 592 10.70 4.20 19.71
CA LEU A 592 9.67 4.53 20.71
C LEU A 592 9.89 5.90 21.36
N VAL A 593 11.14 6.27 21.64
CA VAL A 593 11.50 7.60 22.14
C VAL A 593 11.14 8.68 21.12
N LEU A 594 11.48 8.47 19.84
CA LEU A 594 11.13 9.41 18.77
C LEU A 594 9.63 9.53 18.52
N LEU A 595 8.86 8.46 18.74
CA LEU A 595 7.39 8.52 18.69
C LEU A 595 6.82 9.48 19.74
N ARG A 596 7.39 9.50 20.95
CA ARG A 596 6.96 10.41 22.02
C ARG A 596 7.44 11.84 21.82
N ALA A 597 8.59 12.03 21.19
CA ALA A 597 9.15 13.34 20.88
C ALA A 597 8.53 13.99 19.61
N GLY A 598 7.41 13.46 19.11
CA GLY A 598 6.77 13.90 17.88
C GLY A 598 6.36 15.38 17.94
N ASP A 599 6.88 16.16 16.99
CA ASP A 599 6.69 17.60 16.94
C ASP A 599 5.48 17.95 16.04
N LEU A 600 4.33 18.23 16.65
CA LEU A 600 3.07 18.50 15.95
C LEU A 600 3.00 19.97 15.50
N PRO A 601 2.67 20.25 14.22
CA PRO A 601 2.55 21.63 13.73
C PRO A 601 1.31 22.33 14.32
N ASP A 602 1.36 23.65 14.44
CA ASP A 602 0.26 24.46 15.00
C ASP A 602 -0.93 24.57 14.05
N GLY A 603 -0.74 24.24 12.77
CA GLY A 603 -1.85 24.12 11.84
C GLY A 603 -1.46 23.79 10.40
N TRP A 604 -2.49 23.71 9.56
CA TRP A 604 -2.39 23.34 8.15
C TRP A 604 -3.16 24.30 7.24
N ILE A 605 -2.67 24.42 6.02
CA ILE A 605 -3.21 25.26 4.95
C ILE A 605 -3.39 24.39 3.72
N SER A 606 -4.61 24.36 3.21
CA SER A 606 -4.96 23.62 1.99
C SER A 606 -4.29 24.20 0.75
N GLU A 607 -4.06 23.36 -0.27
CA GLU A 607 -3.42 23.76 -1.54
C GLU A 607 -4.15 24.89 -2.27
N ASP A 608 -5.48 25.00 -2.13
CA ASP A 608 -6.26 26.08 -2.74
C ASP A 608 -6.34 27.34 -1.87
N GLY A 609 -5.68 27.35 -0.71
CA GLY A 609 -5.64 28.42 0.28
C GLY A 609 -7.00 28.75 0.90
N LYS A 610 -8.06 27.96 0.62
CA LYS A 610 -9.41 28.30 1.09
C LYS A 610 -9.68 27.82 2.50
N THR A 611 -9.07 26.70 2.89
CA THR A 611 -9.24 26.08 4.20
C THR A 611 -7.94 26.18 4.99
N ILE A 612 -8.04 26.67 6.22
CA ILE A 612 -6.98 26.72 7.21
C ILE A 612 -7.50 26.07 8.49
N ALA A 613 -6.67 25.25 9.11
CA ALA A 613 -6.89 24.68 10.41
C ALA A 613 -5.79 25.13 11.37
N VAL A 614 -6.16 25.48 12.60
CA VAL A 614 -5.25 25.89 13.69
C VAL A 614 -5.58 25.06 14.91
N ARG A 615 -4.56 24.51 15.57
CA ARG A 615 -4.68 23.83 16.85
C ARG A 615 -4.85 24.88 17.94
N THR A 616 -5.92 24.81 18.71
CA THR A 616 -6.18 25.69 19.86
C THR A 616 -5.42 25.19 21.08
N GLU A 617 -5.32 26.03 22.11
CA GLU A 617 -4.76 25.65 23.42
C GLU A 617 -5.54 24.51 24.08
N SER A 618 -6.85 24.41 23.82
CA SER A 618 -7.69 23.30 24.29
C SER A 618 -7.40 21.97 23.57
N GLY A 619 -6.47 21.94 22.61
CA GLY A 619 -6.18 20.76 21.78
C GLY A 619 -7.21 20.50 20.67
N ALA A 620 -8.20 21.38 20.50
CA ALA A 620 -9.19 21.29 19.41
C ALA A 620 -8.63 21.86 18.10
N LEU A 621 -9.22 21.45 16.97
CA LEU A 621 -8.83 21.93 15.65
C LEU A 621 -9.85 22.97 15.14
N ALA A 622 -9.49 24.24 15.16
CA ALA A 622 -10.31 25.33 14.67
C ALA A 622 -10.19 25.48 13.15
N PHE A 623 -11.32 25.55 12.44
CA PHE A 623 -11.35 25.75 10.98
C PHE A 623 -11.97 27.08 10.60
N ASN A 624 -11.40 27.72 9.58
CA ASN A 624 -11.87 28.99 9.02
C ASN A 624 -13.17 28.89 8.18
N ARG A 625 -13.81 27.73 8.08
CA ARG A 625 -15.04 27.52 7.27
C ARG A 625 -16.07 26.70 8.01
N LYS A 626 -17.36 27.04 7.80
CA LYS A 626 -18.49 26.25 8.31
C LYS A 626 -18.64 24.90 7.60
N ARG A 627 -18.49 24.88 6.27
CA ARG A 627 -18.57 23.67 5.43
C ARG A 627 -17.16 23.24 5.01
N ILE A 628 -16.67 22.20 5.65
CA ILE A 628 -15.34 21.61 5.43
C ILE A 628 -15.54 20.32 4.62
N SER A 629 -14.62 19.99 3.72
CA SER A 629 -14.63 18.67 3.07
C SER A 629 -14.38 17.60 4.13
N GLY A 630 -15.20 16.53 4.17
CA GLY A 630 -15.02 15.41 5.10
C GLY A 630 -13.59 14.87 5.08
N PHE A 631 -13.03 14.73 3.88
CA PHE A 631 -11.65 14.27 3.68
C PHE A 631 -10.58 15.11 4.41
N LEU A 632 -10.58 16.45 4.27
CA LEU A 632 -9.63 17.30 5.00
C LEU A 632 -9.86 17.27 6.52
N LYS A 633 -11.13 17.27 6.94
CA LYS A 633 -11.50 17.18 8.36
C LYS A 633 -10.90 15.92 8.99
N GLU A 634 -11.13 14.78 8.36
CA GLU A 634 -10.70 13.47 8.86
C GLU A 634 -9.18 13.28 8.76
N ASN A 635 -8.53 13.80 7.71
CA ASN A 635 -7.08 13.67 7.54
C ASN A 635 -6.30 14.54 8.54
N TRP A 636 -6.70 15.80 8.72
CA TRP A 636 -6.04 16.71 9.64
C TRP A 636 -6.39 16.44 11.10
N GLY A 637 -7.62 16.00 11.40
CA GLY A 637 -8.00 15.54 12.74
C GLY A 637 -7.14 14.37 13.21
N ARG A 638 -7.03 13.32 12.39
CA ARG A 638 -6.15 12.16 12.68
C ARG A 638 -4.67 12.54 12.80
N ALA A 639 -4.20 13.50 12.00
CA ALA A 639 -2.83 13.98 12.09
C ALA A 639 -2.59 14.77 13.39
N ALA A 640 -3.58 15.54 13.84
CA ALA A 640 -3.55 16.27 15.11
C ALA A 640 -3.81 15.37 16.33
N GLY A 641 -4.39 14.18 16.14
CA GLY A 641 -4.84 13.31 17.22
C GLY A 641 -6.06 13.85 17.96
N THR A 642 -6.95 14.57 17.28
CA THR A 642 -8.16 15.16 17.87
C THR A 642 -9.34 15.13 16.92
N GLN A 643 -10.52 14.84 17.47
CA GLN A 643 -11.80 14.96 16.77
C GLN A 643 -12.59 16.21 17.16
N GLU A 644 -12.14 16.92 18.20
CA GLU A 644 -12.76 18.16 18.64
C GLU A 644 -12.49 19.25 17.60
N ILE A 645 -13.57 19.74 17.00
CA ILE A 645 -13.49 20.68 15.89
C ILE A 645 -14.31 21.92 16.20
N THR A 646 -13.66 23.06 16.13
CA THR A 646 -14.30 24.35 16.30
C THR A 646 -14.55 25.00 14.95
N ARG A 647 -15.80 25.33 14.64
CA ARG A 647 -16.19 25.94 13.37
C ARG A 647 -16.07 27.47 13.43
N ALA A 648 -15.79 28.08 12.28
CA ALA A 648 -15.76 29.53 12.15
C ALA A 648 -17.09 30.22 12.53
N ALA A 649 -16.96 31.30 13.28
CA ALA A 649 -18.03 32.26 13.55
C ALA A 649 -18.14 33.27 12.39
N THR A 650 -19.36 33.71 12.08
CA THR A 650 -19.58 34.76 11.08
C THR A 650 -19.74 36.10 11.78
N VAL A 651 -18.91 37.08 11.42
CA VAL A 651 -18.92 38.42 12.02
C VAL A 651 -19.20 39.50 10.98
N PRO A 652 -19.89 40.60 11.34
CA PRO A 652 -20.06 41.76 10.45
C PRO A 652 -18.72 42.37 10.03
N ALA A 653 -18.64 42.91 8.82
CA ALA A 653 -17.40 43.47 8.27
C ALA A 653 -16.82 44.63 9.10
N LYS A 654 -17.68 45.50 9.66
CA LYS A 654 -17.25 46.59 10.55
C LYS A 654 -16.59 46.03 11.82
N THR A 655 -17.20 45.03 12.44
CA THR A 655 -16.67 44.34 13.62
C THR A 655 -15.36 43.63 13.32
N PHE A 656 -15.25 42.98 12.16
CA PHE A 656 -14.03 42.34 11.70
C PHE A 656 -12.86 43.31 11.59
N LEU A 657 -13.08 44.47 10.94
CA LEU A 657 -12.03 45.48 10.78
C LEU A 657 -11.62 46.12 12.11
N ARG A 658 -12.58 46.37 13.02
CA ARG A 658 -12.27 46.86 14.38
C ARG A 658 -11.46 45.83 15.17
N ALA A 659 -11.88 44.57 15.15
CA ALA A 659 -11.19 43.50 15.87
C ALA A 659 -9.77 43.27 15.30
N LEU A 660 -9.60 43.34 13.98
CA LEU A 660 -8.29 43.31 13.33
C LEU A 660 -7.41 44.50 13.77
N ALA A 661 -7.99 45.70 13.91
CA ALA A 661 -7.30 46.93 14.31
C ALA A 661 -7.00 47.02 15.82
N ARG A 662 -7.76 46.33 16.68
CA ARG A 662 -7.57 46.31 18.14
C ARG A 662 -6.87 45.04 18.65
N LEU A 663 -6.71 44.04 17.79
CA LEU A 663 -6.33 42.68 18.19
C LEU A 663 -7.31 42.09 19.23
N ASP A 664 -8.58 42.53 19.21
CA ASP A 664 -9.60 42.05 20.15
C ASP A 664 -9.93 40.57 19.89
N ASP A 665 -10.12 39.82 20.97
CA ASP A 665 -10.55 38.43 20.93
C ASP A 665 -12.00 38.32 20.46
N ALA A 666 -12.19 38.20 19.14
CA ALA A 666 -13.51 37.97 18.55
C ALA A 666 -14.06 36.54 18.80
N GLY A 667 -13.62 35.88 19.88
CA GLY A 667 -13.96 34.53 20.29
C GLY A 667 -12.70 33.67 20.46
N ALA A 668 -12.31 33.45 21.72
CA ALA A 668 -11.15 32.62 22.09
C ALA A 668 -11.19 31.27 21.36
N GLY A 669 -10.12 30.96 20.62
CA GLY A 669 -9.97 29.69 19.90
C GLY A 669 -10.89 29.49 18.69
N ARG A 670 -11.55 30.53 18.15
CA ARG A 670 -12.43 30.42 16.98
C ARG A 670 -12.03 31.38 15.85
N PHE A 671 -12.21 30.94 14.60
CA PHE A 671 -12.06 31.83 13.45
C PHE A 671 -13.23 32.81 13.35
N ALA A 672 -12.93 34.10 13.30
CA ALA A 672 -13.89 35.16 12.98
C ALA A 672 -13.83 35.46 11.48
N CYS A 673 -14.93 35.17 10.76
CA CYS A 673 -14.97 35.22 9.30
C CYS A 673 -16.04 36.17 8.75
N THR A 674 -15.66 36.90 7.72
CA THR A 674 -16.55 37.55 6.75
C THR A 674 -16.71 36.67 5.50
N ARG A 675 -17.33 37.18 4.43
CA ARG A 675 -17.47 36.45 3.15
C ARG A 675 -16.13 36.18 2.45
N ARG A 676 -15.13 37.04 2.68
CA ARG A 676 -13.88 37.09 1.90
C ARG A 676 -12.61 36.98 2.75
N SER A 677 -12.72 37.26 4.05
CA SER A 677 -11.58 37.31 4.97
C SER A 677 -11.91 36.66 6.31
N CYS A 678 -10.95 35.98 6.90
CA CYS A 678 -11.03 35.34 8.20
C CYS A 678 -9.77 35.66 9.00
N PHE A 679 -9.89 35.78 10.32
CA PHE A 679 -8.72 35.75 11.21
C PHE A 679 -9.00 34.90 12.44
N ILE A 680 -7.94 34.47 13.11
CA ILE A 680 -7.97 33.85 14.43
C ILE A 680 -6.82 34.40 15.25
N ARG A 681 -7.06 34.63 16.54
CA ARG A 681 -6.05 34.97 17.52
C ARG A 681 -5.67 33.72 18.30
N THR A 682 -4.37 33.51 18.45
CA THR A 682 -3.72 32.57 19.38
C THR A 682 -3.04 33.39 20.49
N ALA A 683 -2.67 32.79 21.63
CA ALA A 683 -2.08 33.49 22.79
C ALA A 683 -1.23 34.74 22.44
N ASP A 684 -0.23 34.55 21.58
CA ASP A 684 0.80 35.57 21.31
C ASP A 684 0.72 36.18 19.89
N THR A 685 -0.16 35.68 19.01
CA THR A 685 -0.17 36.14 17.61
C THR A 685 -1.49 35.93 16.88
N MET A 686 -1.58 36.46 15.66
CA MET A 686 -2.75 36.38 14.79
C MET A 686 -2.41 35.76 13.44
N ILE A 687 -3.37 34.99 12.90
CA ILE A 687 -3.33 34.45 11.55
C ILE A 687 -4.49 35.05 10.75
N VAL A 688 -4.20 35.58 9.57
CA VAL A 688 -5.19 36.23 8.71
C VAL A 688 -5.24 35.53 7.36
N GLN A 689 -6.43 35.24 6.86
CA GLN A 689 -6.66 34.72 5.51
C GLN A 689 -7.60 35.63 4.76
N THR A 690 -7.21 36.10 3.58
CA THR A 690 -7.97 37.10 2.83
C THR A 690 -7.73 36.98 1.33
N ASP A 691 -8.69 37.41 0.51
CA ASP A 691 -8.50 37.66 -0.93
C ASP A 691 -8.53 39.17 -1.27
N ASP A 692 -8.59 40.02 -0.23
CA ASP A 692 -8.55 41.48 -0.33
C ASP A 692 -7.13 41.99 -0.04
N ARG A 693 -6.59 42.77 -0.97
CA ARG A 693 -5.23 43.31 -0.90
C ARG A 693 -5.08 44.31 0.25
N ALA A 694 -6.04 45.20 0.45
CA ALA A 694 -5.96 46.22 1.49
C ALA A 694 -5.99 45.60 2.89
N ILE A 695 -6.77 44.54 3.08
CA ILE A 695 -6.79 43.79 4.35
C ILE A 695 -5.46 43.04 4.55
N ALA A 696 -4.87 42.48 3.49
CA ALA A 696 -3.58 41.81 3.58
C ALA A 696 -2.46 42.78 3.97
N GLU A 697 -2.41 43.95 3.34
CA GLU A 697 -1.42 45.00 3.64
C GLU A 697 -1.57 45.54 5.07
N ARG A 698 -2.81 45.74 5.55
CA ARG A 698 -3.07 46.12 6.96
C ARG A 698 -2.68 45.04 7.97
N ALA A 699 -2.70 43.78 7.57
CA ALA A 699 -2.30 42.66 8.44
C ALA A 699 -0.77 42.47 8.47
N CYS A 700 -0.04 42.97 7.48
CA CYS A 700 1.42 43.01 7.50
C CYS A 700 1.89 43.84 8.71
N GLY A 701 2.77 43.28 9.54
CA GLY A 701 3.27 43.89 10.78
C GLY A 701 2.47 43.53 12.03
N ARG A 702 1.29 42.92 11.90
CA ARG A 702 0.39 42.62 13.01
C ARG A 702 0.06 41.13 13.16
N ALA A 703 0.04 40.41 12.04
CA ALA A 703 -0.16 38.97 12.01
C ALA A 703 1.18 38.25 11.86
N ALA A 704 1.38 37.11 12.51
CA ALA A 704 2.53 36.26 12.21
C ALA A 704 2.42 35.64 10.81
N LEU A 705 1.19 35.34 10.37
CA LEU A 705 0.95 34.66 9.09
C LEU A 705 -0.23 35.27 8.34
N VAL A 706 0.00 35.67 7.09
CA VAL A 706 -1.04 36.14 6.16
C VAL A 706 -1.16 35.18 4.98
N VAL A 707 -2.31 34.53 4.84
CA VAL A 707 -2.64 33.66 3.70
C VAL A 707 -3.47 34.45 2.67
N TYR A 708 -2.80 34.85 1.60
CA TYR A 708 -3.38 35.66 0.53
C TYR A 708 -3.86 34.80 -0.64
N ARG A 709 -5.18 34.77 -0.86
CA ARG A 709 -5.86 33.84 -1.78
C ARG A 709 -5.91 34.27 -3.24
N ARG A 710 -5.08 35.24 -3.65
CA ARG A 710 -4.92 35.62 -5.06
C ARG A 710 -3.50 35.33 -5.51
N ALA A 711 -3.39 34.93 -6.77
CA ALA A 711 -2.11 34.61 -7.40
C ALA A 711 -1.60 35.74 -8.33
N THR A 712 -2.48 36.69 -8.68
CA THR A 712 -2.27 37.70 -9.71
C THR A 712 -1.47 38.91 -9.24
N ASP A 713 -1.43 39.12 -7.95
CA ASP A 713 -0.87 40.28 -7.29
C ASP A 713 -0.29 39.84 -5.94
N ARG A 714 0.70 40.59 -5.45
CA ARG A 714 1.34 40.34 -4.17
C ARG A 714 1.18 41.59 -3.30
N PRO A 715 0.56 41.48 -2.11
CA PRO A 715 0.52 42.56 -1.12
C PRO A 715 1.92 43.06 -0.80
N ALA A 716 2.08 44.38 -0.64
CA ALA A 716 3.33 44.97 -0.16
C ALA A 716 3.38 44.82 1.37
N CYS A 717 4.11 43.82 1.87
CA CYS A 717 4.49 43.77 3.28
C CYS A 717 5.88 44.41 3.44
N PRO A 718 6.11 45.27 4.44
CA PRO A 718 7.44 45.80 4.73
C PRO A 718 8.44 44.66 4.99
N GLU A 719 9.67 44.76 4.47
CA GLU A 719 10.70 43.72 4.66
C GLU A 719 11.07 43.52 6.12
N ALA A 720 10.96 44.57 6.95
CA ALA A 720 11.19 44.53 8.39
C ALA A 720 10.02 43.91 9.20
N SER A 721 8.94 43.48 8.53
CA SER A 721 7.79 42.89 9.20
C SER A 721 8.05 41.42 9.58
N PRO A 722 7.76 40.97 10.82
CA PRO A 722 7.81 39.55 11.18
C PRO A 722 6.69 38.73 10.52
N THR A 723 5.83 39.35 9.70
CA THR A 723 4.73 38.67 9.03
C THR A 723 5.19 37.81 7.87
N ARG A 724 4.92 36.52 7.96
CA ARG A 724 5.07 35.60 6.83
C ARG A 724 3.88 35.69 5.88
N LEU A 725 4.11 36.18 4.66
CA LEU A 725 3.09 36.22 3.60
C LEU A 725 3.15 34.96 2.73
N LEU A 726 2.04 34.22 2.68
CA LEU A 726 1.85 33.05 1.83
C LEU A 726 0.77 33.32 0.78
N THR A 727 1.13 33.31 -0.49
CA THR A 727 0.19 33.57 -1.59
C THR A 727 -0.40 32.30 -2.19
N LEU A 728 -1.52 32.42 -2.92
CA LEU A 728 -2.07 31.30 -3.70
C LEU A 728 -1.09 30.80 -4.76
N ARG A 729 -0.19 31.67 -5.25
CA ARG A 729 0.87 31.26 -6.18
C ARG A 729 1.87 30.34 -5.49
N ASP A 730 2.27 30.65 -4.26
CA ASP A 730 3.18 29.81 -3.47
C ASP A 730 2.57 28.43 -3.19
N LEU A 731 1.29 28.39 -2.81
CA LEU A 731 0.54 27.16 -2.57
C LEU A 731 0.33 26.34 -3.85
N ALA A 732 0.05 26.97 -4.99
CA ALA A 732 -0.09 26.25 -6.27
C ALA A 732 1.23 25.58 -6.70
N ILE A 733 2.36 26.23 -6.41
CA ILE A 733 3.71 25.75 -6.72
C ILE A 733 4.12 24.66 -5.73
N ARG A 734 4.00 24.90 -4.42
CA ARG A 734 4.58 24.03 -3.37
C ARG A 734 3.56 23.12 -2.67
N GLY A 735 2.30 23.15 -3.09
CA GLY A 735 1.22 22.37 -2.50
C GLY A 735 0.72 22.92 -1.16
N ALA A 736 -0.01 22.08 -0.43
CA ALA A 736 -0.46 22.36 0.94
C ALA A 736 0.73 22.66 1.86
N ALA A 737 0.49 23.36 2.97
CA ALA A 737 1.52 23.73 3.92
C ALA A 737 1.10 23.44 5.37
N SER A 738 2.08 23.22 6.24
CA SER A 738 1.93 23.32 7.68
C SER A 738 2.76 24.48 8.20
N PHE A 739 2.34 25.07 9.31
CA PHE A 739 3.07 26.18 9.94
C PHE A 739 3.32 25.89 11.41
N ARG A 740 4.41 26.46 11.92
CA ARG A 740 4.67 26.62 13.35
C ARG A 740 4.74 28.10 13.67
N LEU A 741 3.98 28.51 14.67
CA LEU A 741 3.99 29.86 15.19
C LEU A 741 5.27 30.09 16.02
N PRO A 742 5.77 31.32 16.09
CA PRO A 742 7.00 31.61 16.81
C PRO A 742 6.82 31.30 18.31
N SER A 743 7.80 30.64 18.91
CA SER A 743 7.88 30.54 20.38
C SER A 743 8.24 31.91 20.98
N PRO A 744 7.97 32.15 22.28
CA PRO A 744 8.39 33.40 22.95
C PRO A 744 9.88 33.66 22.72
N GLY A 745 10.22 34.79 22.06
CA GLY A 745 11.60 35.15 21.69
C GLY A 745 12.04 34.81 20.25
N ALA A 746 11.24 34.06 19.49
CA ALA A 746 11.43 33.86 18.05
C ALA A 746 10.48 34.78 17.26
N THR A 747 10.90 35.24 16.08
CA THR A 747 10.11 36.16 15.24
C THR A 747 9.55 35.53 13.97
N ASP A 748 10.11 34.40 13.49
CA ASP A 748 9.74 33.85 12.18
C ASP A 748 8.83 32.62 12.26
N VAL A 749 7.85 32.57 11.36
CA VAL A 749 6.91 31.44 11.20
C VAL A 749 7.57 30.38 10.33
N ILE A 750 7.75 29.18 10.88
CA ILE A 750 8.33 28.07 10.12
C ILE A 750 7.25 27.45 9.23
N LEU A 751 7.36 27.68 7.92
CA LEU A 751 6.50 27.05 6.91
C LEU A 751 7.16 25.80 6.33
N ARG A 752 6.43 24.67 6.38
CA ARG A 752 6.78 23.45 5.66
C ARG A 752 5.76 23.18 4.59
N HIS A 753 6.22 22.99 3.35
CA HIS A 753 5.36 22.70 2.22
C HIS A 753 5.29 21.20 1.93
N ALA A 754 4.19 20.76 1.32
CA ALA A 754 3.98 19.38 0.93
C ALA A 754 4.88 18.94 -0.22
N VAL A 755 5.23 19.87 -1.12
CA VAL A 755 6.05 19.61 -2.30
C VAL A 755 7.26 20.55 -2.29
N SER A 756 8.46 19.97 -2.36
CA SER A 756 9.72 20.70 -2.51
C SER A 756 10.08 20.92 -3.99
N LYS A 757 10.92 21.91 -4.25
CA LYS A 757 11.61 22.08 -5.54
C LYS A 757 13.04 21.52 -5.42
N PRO A 758 13.65 21.04 -6.52
CA PRO A 758 13.07 20.88 -7.87
C PRO A 758 11.93 19.84 -7.91
N TYR A 759 11.15 19.80 -9.00
CA TYR A 759 9.99 18.90 -9.07
C TYR A 759 10.38 17.51 -9.55
N ARG A 760 9.84 16.50 -8.85
CA ARG A 760 9.74 15.14 -9.37
C ARG A 760 8.74 15.06 -10.53
N PRO A 761 8.85 14.08 -11.45
CA PRO A 761 7.99 13.99 -12.64
C PRO A 761 6.49 14.05 -12.36
N TRP A 762 6.01 13.35 -11.33
CA TRP A 762 4.61 13.37 -10.90
C TRP A 762 4.14 14.71 -10.28
N HIS A 763 5.04 15.68 -10.08
CA HIS A 763 4.72 17.03 -9.60
C HIS A 763 4.97 18.13 -10.64
N GLN A 764 5.60 17.81 -11.78
CA GLN A 764 5.97 18.81 -12.80
C GLN A 764 4.75 19.58 -13.33
N TYR A 765 3.59 18.93 -13.42
CA TYR A 765 2.34 19.54 -13.91
C TYR A 765 1.94 20.82 -13.14
N ARG A 766 2.44 21.02 -11.91
CA ARG A 766 2.10 22.15 -11.03
C ARG A 766 2.51 23.50 -11.61
N THR A 767 3.60 23.56 -12.38
CA THR A 767 4.09 24.78 -13.04
C THR A 767 3.08 25.31 -14.06
N TRP A 768 2.25 24.44 -14.63
CA TRP A 768 1.29 24.78 -15.67
C TRP A 768 -0.07 25.25 -15.16
N SER A 769 -0.29 25.16 -13.85
CA SER A 769 -1.49 25.71 -13.24
C SER A 769 -1.56 27.24 -13.47
N ARG A 770 -2.76 27.78 -13.63
CA ARG A 770 -2.95 29.23 -13.82
C ARG A 770 -2.45 30.03 -12.61
N ALA A 771 -2.66 29.50 -11.39
CA ALA A 771 -2.22 30.13 -10.16
C ALA A 771 -0.68 30.15 -10.06
N ALA A 772 0.02 29.07 -10.40
CA ALA A 772 1.49 29.08 -10.42
C ALA A 772 2.07 30.14 -11.38
N ARG A 773 1.37 30.37 -12.50
CA ARG A 773 1.71 31.40 -13.51
C ARG A 773 1.21 32.81 -13.18
N GLY A 774 0.59 33.03 -12.02
CA GLY A 774 0.04 34.34 -11.63
C GLY A 774 -1.13 34.82 -12.50
N LEU A 775 -1.82 33.92 -13.19
CA LEU A 775 -2.94 34.27 -14.07
C LEU A 775 -4.26 34.28 -13.32
N LYS A 776 -5.17 35.18 -13.69
CA LYS A 776 -6.55 35.22 -13.15
C LYS A 776 -7.23 33.85 -13.33
N THR A 777 -7.92 33.39 -12.29
CA THR A 777 -8.83 32.25 -12.38
C THR A 777 -9.92 32.57 -13.41
N ARG A 778 -10.19 31.65 -14.34
CA ARG A 778 -11.34 31.80 -15.23
C ARG A 778 -12.59 31.68 -14.36
N SER A 779 -13.26 32.80 -14.10
CA SER A 779 -14.64 32.75 -13.61
C SER A 779 -15.44 31.96 -14.65
N PRO A 780 -16.28 30.99 -14.23
CA PRO A 780 -17.28 30.46 -15.16
C PRO A 780 -18.03 31.68 -15.66
N THR A 781 -17.95 31.96 -16.96
CA THR A 781 -18.79 32.96 -17.60
C THR A 781 -20.21 32.61 -17.17
N LYS A 782 -20.78 33.42 -16.27
CA LYS A 782 -22.21 33.36 -15.99
C LYS A 782 -22.83 33.40 -17.37
N ARG A 783 -23.55 32.34 -17.74
CA ARG A 783 -24.43 32.38 -18.90
C ARG A 783 -25.23 33.66 -18.69
N VAL A 784 -24.97 34.69 -19.49
CA VAL A 784 -25.88 35.81 -19.60
C VAL A 784 -27.18 35.11 -19.97
N LYS A 785 -28.18 35.17 -19.07
CA LYS A 785 -29.54 34.80 -19.42
C LYS A 785 -29.96 35.83 -20.45
N GLY A 786 -29.55 35.65 -21.71
CA GLY A 786 -30.16 36.35 -22.82
C GLY A 786 -31.64 36.02 -22.71
N LYS A 787 -32.48 37.06 -22.63
CA LYS A 787 -33.92 36.92 -22.83
C LYS A 787 -34.12 36.01 -24.05
N PRO A 788 -35.04 35.04 -24.01
CA PRO A 788 -35.37 34.29 -25.21
C PRO A 788 -35.76 35.32 -26.28
N ALA A 789 -35.03 35.34 -27.40
CA ALA A 789 -35.50 36.05 -28.57
C ALA A 789 -36.92 35.54 -28.84
N ARG A 790 -37.88 36.47 -28.94
CA ARG A 790 -39.26 36.18 -29.37
C ARG A 790 -39.16 35.24 -30.57
N LYS A 791 -39.74 34.04 -30.44
CA LYS A 791 -40.02 33.18 -31.58
C LYS A 791 -40.95 33.96 -32.49
N THR A 792 -40.42 34.57 -33.55
CA THR A 792 -41.21 34.78 -34.76
C THR A 792 -41.41 33.42 -35.40
N GLN A 793 -42.67 33.06 -35.59
CA GLN A 793 -43.12 31.87 -36.30
C GLN A 793 -42.56 31.85 -37.72
N GLY A 794 -42.28 30.65 -38.23
CA GLY A 794 -42.07 30.39 -39.65
C GLY A 794 -40.60 30.26 -40.07
N GLN A 795 -40.07 29.04 -39.94
CA GLN A 795 -39.25 28.33 -40.93
C GLN A 795 -38.40 27.26 -40.23
N ALA A 796 -38.62 26.01 -40.63
CA ALA A 796 -37.88 24.84 -40.15
C ALA A 796 -36.45 24.83 -40.71
N PRO A 797 -35.41 24.44 -39.93
CA PRO A 797 -34.15 24.03 -40.48
C PRO A 797 -34.00 22.50 -40.43
N VAL A 798 -33.86 21.96 -41.64
CA VAL A 798 -33.55 20.60 -42.06
C VAL A 798 -32.39 19.97 -41.28
N TRP A 799 -32.62 18.75 -40.77
CA TRP A 799 -31.58 17.87 -40.23
C TRP A 799 -30.68 17.35 -41.36
N LYS A 800 -29.49 17.93 -41.55
CA LYS A 800 -28.46 17.30 -42.40
C LYS A 800 -27.76 16.17 -41.64
N ARG A 801 -28.06 14.93 -42.07
CA ARG A 801 -27.26 13.71 -41.85
C ARG A 801 -25.82 13.95 -42.34
N TYR A 802 -24.84 13.72 -41.48
CA TYR A 802 -23.47 13.43 -41.93
C TYR A 802 -23.33 11.91 -42.04
N LYS A 803 -23.31 11.42 -43.28
CA LYS A 803 -22.72 10.13 -43.66
C LYS A 803 -21.20 10.25 -43.50
N LEU A 804 -20.60 9.22 -42.90
CA LEU A 804 -19.18 8.92 -43.02
C LEU A 804 -19.08 7.99 -44.22
N ASP A 805 -18.42 8.44 -45.29
CA ASP A 805 -17.98 7.56 -46.38
C ASP A 805 -16.51 7.16 -46.10
N HIS A 806 -16.31 5.85 -46.12
CA HIS A 806 -15.08 5.03 -46.22
C HIS A 806 -13.92 5.22 -45.24
#